data_AF-A0A1D2S4X7-F1
#
_entry.id   AF-A0A1D2S4X7-F1
#
_cell.length_a   1.000
_cell.length_b   1.000
_cell.length_c   1.000
_cell.angle_alpha   90.00
_cell.angle_beta   90.00
_cell.angle_gamma   90.00
#
_symmetry.space_group_name_H-M   'P 1'
#
loop_
_entity.id
_entity.type
_entity.pdbx_description
1 polymer ?
#
loop_
_entity_poly.entity_id
_entity_poly.type
_entity_poly.pdbx_seq_one_letter_code
_entity_poly.pdbx_strand_id
1 'polypeptide(L)'
;MQREAADLAPQLPVQSISLDVLREKYFKGDETSVEALYARVARALASVEKPELREAMQARFEDNLRAGAIGAGRIMSAAGTDIQATLINCFVQPVGDCIQGVDDEGFPGIYEALREAAETMRRGGGVGYDFSRIRPRGAEVKGTHSMASGPCSYINVFDQSCSTVESAGSRRGAQMGVLRIDHPDVLDFITAKRTPGRWNNFNVSVGVPDAFMQAVVEDGSWELVHKARPGKDGLQAGARQRADGQWVYKTLRARMLWDIIMQSAYDFAEPGILFLDHINTDNNLSYTERINATNPCVTADTWVMTEDGAAQVADLVGQPFGAIVDGRVYATESRGFFETGRKPVLRLQTREGHALRLTADHRLRKVTRKTRYTLQTDWVAAAQLQPGDEILLGDHRSLQGWAGEGREAEGYLLGLLVGDGTLKADKAVLSVWAPELRAVGADSTVAYAATGAAGIVRAAEAAAATLHHRADFRGFQRPVAGRGEARLASAALRDLAFAMGMTVGHKTITARMERASSEFTTGVLRGLFDADASVQGAQDKGVSLRLAQSDLDLLQSAQRMLLRLGIASTLYPNRRPAQARALPDGHGGQRGYATRAQHELVISGDNLAWYAERIGFADDEKADKLAQALSSYRRELNRERFTATVARLEDDGEETVYDVTVADVHAFDANGLHAHNCGEQPLPSYGCCDLGPIILTRFVRHPFGFSGEASFDFERFAQVVATQVRALDNVLDVTFWPLPQQRAESAAKRRIGVGFTGMGNTLAMLKLRYDREEGREVAVRIAECMRDAAYRASVALAREKGAFPKFDADGYLAKGTFASRLPQDIQADIRQHGIRNSHLLSIAPTGTVSLAFADNASNGIEPPFSWTYTRKKREGDGTMSEYTVEDYAWRLYCTLGGNVDQLPGYFVNALEMSALDHVAMMEAVQPYVDTAISKTVNIPADYPYDDFKGLYLQAWRSHLKGLATYRPNSILGAVLQAPAKEVAQAPVTAVAEPAAPVDPMRTVIESRPQGGLAAVAEKVEYWTQEGHKRLYIIVSFLPVPDGHGGMVDRAIEFFMPVGQSGESQQWITSSMRLLSLAARGGFLERALSDMRKVAWDRGPVRLGHHAKDDGTLVPMWHDSEVAALAYAIQQILTRRRGAARQQELPLEEPEAPRSLPPAMAGKKCWECGAHAVIRKDGCDYCTQCGALGSCG
;
A
#
# COMPACT_ATOMS: atom_id res chain seq x y z
N MET A 1 -10.43 13.68 53.37
CA MET A 1 -11.56 12.88 53.85
C MET A 1 -11.29 11.43 53.53
N GLN A 2 -11.40 10.52 54.51
CA GLN A 2 -11.59 9.10 54.18
C GLN A 2 -13.05 8.92 53.72
N ARG A 3 -13.28 8.05 52.73
CA ARG A 3 -14.62 7.69 52.25
C ARG A 3 -14.95 6.30 52.73
N GLU A 4 -16.23 6.02 52.98
CA GLU A 4 -16.70 4.66 53.06
C GLU A 4 -16.71 4.04 51.65
N ALA A 5 -16.30 2.78 51.52
CA ALA A 5 -16.20 2.11 50.23
C ALA A 5 -17.58 1.76 49.62
N ALA A 6 -18.67 1.90 50.38
CA ALA A 6 -20.02 1.50 50.00
C ALA A 6 -20.72 2.45 49.00
N ASP A 7 -20.26 3.71 48.89
CA ASP A 7 -20.87 4.71 48.00
C ASP A 7 -20.58 4.46 46.51
N LEU A 8 -19.44 3.83 46.20
CA LEU A 8 -18.91 3.69 44.84
C LEU A 8 -19.30 2.34 44.22
N ALA A 9 -19.19 2.25 42.89
CA ALA A 9 -19.32 0.99 42.18
C ALA A 9 -18.33 -0.06 42.72
N PRO A 10 -18.77 -1.30 43.06
CA PRO A 10 -17.87 -2.37 43.46
C PRO A 10 -16.84 -2.68 42.37
N GLN A 11 -15.62 -3.05 42.79
CA GLN A 11 -14.54 -3.37 41.86
C GLN A 11 -14.77 -4.73 41.21
N LEU A 12 -15.12 -4.73 39.92
CA LEU A 12 -15.34 -5.95 39.14
C LEU A 12 -14.01 -6.69 38.87
N PRO A 13 -14.03 -8.03 38.72
CA PRO A 13 -12.94 -8.77 38.13
C PRO A 13 -12.66 -8.30 36.71
N VAL A 14 -11.42 -7.88 36.45
CA VAL A 14 -10.94 -7.40 35.14
C VAL A 14 -11.14 -8.47 34.07
N GLN A 15 -11.71 -8.11 32.92
CA GLN A 15 -11.86 -9.03 31.79
C GLN A 15 -10.51 -9.58 31.31
N SER A 16 -10.48 -10.84 30.90
CA SER A 16 -9.25 -11.52 30.44
C SER A 16 -8.58 -10.78 29.28
N ILE A 17 -9.36 -10.32 28.30
CA ILE A 17 -8.86 -9.50 27.19
C ILE A 17 -8.22 -8.19 27.64
N SER A 18 -8.77 -7.53 28.67
CA SER A 18 -8.22 -6.29 29.22
C SER A 18 -6.88 -6.55 29.91
N LEU A 19 -6.77 -7.63 30.68
CA LEU A 19 -5.53 -8.06 31.32
C LEU A 19 -4.45 -8.44 30.30
N ASP A 20 -4.82 -9.10 29.21
CA ASP A 20 -3.87 -9.47 28.17
C ASP A 20 -3.41 -8.26 27.33
N VAL A 21 -4.30 -7.30 27.05
CA VAL A 21 -3.92 -6.02 26.43
C VAL A 21 -3.03 -5.18 27.35
N LEU A 22 -3.24 -5.22 28.67
CA LEU A 22 -2.35 -4.61 29.66
C LEU A 22 -0.94 -5.24 29.60
N ARG A 23 -0.84 -6.57 29.62
CA ARG A 23 0.43 -7.32 29.51
C ARG A 23 1.16 -7.03 28.20
N GLU A 24 0.46 -7.14 27.07
CA GLU A 24 1.02 -7.01 25.72
C GLU A 24 1.50 -5.59 25.43
N LYS A 25 0.71 -4.57 25.78
CA LYS A 25 0.92 -3.19 25.30
C LYS A 25 1.45 -2.25 26.37
N TYR A 26 1.17 -2.49 27.65
CA TYR A 26 1.34 -1.46 28.68
C TYR A 26 2.37 -1.81 29.75
N PHE A 27 2.40 -3.04 30.26
CA PHE A 27 3.44 -3.51 31.19
C PHE A 27 4.82 -3.54 30.53
N LYS A 28 5.87 -3.28 31.33
CA LYS A 28 7.29 -3.21 30.90
C LYS A 28 8.20 -3.81 31.98
N GLY A 29 9.24 -4.55 31.57
CA GLY A 29 10.11 -5.26 32.51
C GLY A 29 9.33 -6.26 33.37
N ASP A 30 9.57 -6.24 34.68
CA ASP A 30 8.93 -7.14 35.65
C ASP A 30 7.52 -6.68 36.11
N GLU A 31 6.91 -5.71 35.42
CA GLU A 31 5.56 -5.24 35.73
C GLU A 31 4.50 -6.33 35.49
N THR A 32 3.84 -6.73 36.57
CA THR A 32 2.78 -7.76 36.58
C THR A 32 1.41 -7.21 37.00
N SER A 33 1.33 -5.93 37.36
CA SER A 33 0.11 -5.28 37.84
C SER A 33 -0.02 -3.83 37.34
N VAL A 34 -1.27 -3.35 37.30
CA VAL A 34 -1.58 -1.96 36.93
C VAL A 34 -0.99 -0.97 37.92
N GLU A 35 -0.89 -1.32 39.20
CA GLU A 35 -0.29 -0.48 40.24
C GLU A 35 1.22 -0.27 40.03
N ALA A 36 1.96 -1.29 39.61
CA ALA A 36 3.38 -1.15 39.28
C ALA A 36 3.60 -0.19 38.10
N LEU A 37 2.76 -0.33 37.07
CA LEU A 37 2.73 0.58 35.93
C LEU A 37 2.33 2.02 36.32
N TYR A 38 1.35 2.20 37.20
CA TYR A 38 0.97 3.52 37.70
C TYR A 38 2.13 4.16 38.47
N ALA A 39 2.83 3.40 39.31
CA ALA A 39 4.02 3.90 40.02
C ALA A 39 5.17 4.29 39.08
N ARG A 40 5.39 3.55 37.98
CA ARG A 40 6.34 3.95 36.91
C ARG A 40 5.92 5.27 36.27
N VAL A 41 4.68 5.37 35.79
CA VAL A 41 4.17 6.56 35.08
C VAL A 41 4.20 7.78 36.02
N ALA A 42 3.70 7.65 37.24
CA ALA A 42 3.70 8.71 38.25
C ALA A 42 5.11 9.22 38.57
N ARG A 43 6.09 8.31 38.73
CA ARG A 43 7.51 8.66 38.97
C ARG A 43 8.10 9.42 37.78
N ALA A 44 7.78 9.03 36.55
CA ALA A 44 8.22 9.72 35.35
C ALA A 44 7.68 11.15 35.28
N LEU A 45 6.37 11.33 35.51
CA LEU A 45 5.72 12.64 35.51
C LEU A 45 6.19 13.55 36.66
N ALA A 46 6.58 12.97 37.80
CA ALA A 46 7.17 13.71 38.91
C ALA A 46 8.65 14.09 38.68
N SER A 47 9.36 13.47 37.74
CA SER A 47 10.81 13.67 37.57
C SER A 47 11.20 15.10 37.17
N VAL A 48 10.32 15.81 36.45
CA VAL A 48 10.51 17.22 36.03
C VAL A 48 10.06 18.24 37.08
N GLU A 49 9.48 17.80 38.21
CA GLU A 49 9.19 18.68 39.33
C GLU A 49 10.47 19.06 40.10
N LYS A 50 10.38 20.14 40.88
CA LYS A 50 11.46 20.55 41.78
C LYS A 50 11.80 19.41 42.75
N PRO A 51 13.07 19.15 43.10
CA PRO A 51 13.48 17.99 43.89
C PRO A 51 12.65 17.76 45.16
N GLU A 52 12.35 18.83 45.89
CA GLU A 52 11.57 18.86 47.13
C GLU A 52 10.08 18.55 46.97
N LEU A 53 9.55 18.58 45.74
CA LEU A 53 8.15 18.25 45.42
C LEU A 53 7.97 16.86 44.82
N ARG A 54 9.06 16.18 44.38
CA ARG A 54 8.96 14.96 43.54
C ARG A 54 8.21 13.81 44.21
N GLU A 55 8.49 13.53 45.48
CA GLU A 55 7.84 12.44 46.22
C GLU A 55 6.33 12.70 46.40
N ALA A 56 5.97 13.92 46.83
CA ALA A 56 4.59 14.33 46.99
C ALA A 56 3.81 14.38 45.66
N MET A 57 4.46 14.80 44.56
CA MET A 57 3.85 14.80 43.23
C MET A 57 3.75 13.39 42.64
N GLN A 58 4.72 12.49 42.89
CA GLN A 58 4.60 11.08 42.51
C GLN A 58 3.38 10.45 43.18
N ALA A 59 3.26 10.55 44.51
CA ALA A 59 2.12 10.01 45.23
C ALA A 59 0.78 10.59 44.71
N ARG A 60 0.74 11.91 44.47
CA ARG A 60 -0.44 12.58 43.90
C ARG A 60 -0.80 12.11 42.49
N PHE A 61 0.18 11.86 41.62
CA PHE A 61 -0.08 11.33 40.27
C PHE A 61 -0.51 9.85 40.30
N GLU A 62 0.07 9.05 41.19
CA GLU A 62 -0.30 7.64 41.40
C GLU A 62 -1.77 7.53 41.86
N ASP A 63 -2.19 8.36 42.81
CA ASP A 63 -3.58 8.43 43.26
C ASP A 63 -4.52 9.02 42.19
N ASN A 64 -4.03 9.87 41.28
CA ASN A 64 -4.82 10.37 40.15
C ASN A 64 -5.12 9.26 39.12
N LEU A 65 -4.12 8.41 38.85
CA LEU A 65 -4.24 7.23 38.00
C LEU A 65 -5.21 6.20 38.61
N ARG A 66 -5.13 5.97 39.94
CA ARG A 66 -6.13 5.18 40.69
C ARG A 66 -7.54 5.79 40.62
N ALA A 67 -7.66 7.11 40.71
CA ALA A 67 -8.94 7.81 40.58
C ALA A 67 -9.55 7.73 39.16
N GLY A 68 -8.74 7.40 38.15
CA GLY A 68 -9.20 7.13 36.78
C GLY A 68 -8.78 8.14 35.72
N ALA A 69 -7.95 9.12 36.07
CA ALA A 69 -7.31 9.98 35.07
C ALA A 69 -6.06 9.31 34.53
N ILE A 70 -6.15 8.74 33.33
CA ILE A 70 -5.05 8.03 32.67
C ILE A 70 -4.45 8.91 31.57
N GLY A 71 -3.17 8.71 31.29
CA GLY A 71 -2.58 9.20 30.05
C GLY A 71 -3.15 8.45 28.84
N ALA A 72 -3.04 9.04 27.65
CA ALA A 72 -3.23 8.30 26.41
C ALA A 72 -2.20 7.16 26.27
N GLY A 73 -2.46 6.24 25.34
CA GLY A 73 -1.76 4.96 25.27
C GLY A 73 -0.24 5.04 25.05
N ARG A 74 0.30 6.18 24.59
CA ARG A 74 1.74 6.41 24.46
C ARG A 74 2.39 6.73 25.82
N ILE A 75 1.83 7.67 26.58
CA ILE A 75 2.20 7.96 27.98
C ILE A 75 2.24 6.67 28.81
N MET A 76 1.13 5.92 28.83
CA MET A 76 1.00 4.73 29.68
C MET A 76 1.98 3.61 29.33
N SER A 77 2.39 3.51 28.06
CA SER A 77 3.32 2.48 27.58
C SER A 77 4.79 2.86 27.74
N ALA A 78 5.16 4.14 27.59
CA ALA A 78 6.56 4.55 27.45
C ALA A 78 7.08 5.50 28.55
N ALA A 79 6.22 6.19 29.30
CA ALA A 79 6.69 7.06 30.38
C ALA A 79 7.43 6.24 31.45
N GLY A 80 8.62 6.70 31.85
CA GLY A 80 9.47 6.02 32.83
C GLY A 80 10.18 4.77 32.30
N THR A 81 10.38 4.67 30.98
CA THR A 81 11.16 3.61 30.33
C THR A 81 12.35 4.20 29.58
N ASP A 82 13.37 3.38 29.27
CA ASP A 82 14.52 3.79 28.45
C ASP A 82 14.20 3.93 26.94
N ILE A 83 12.93 3.70 26.55
CA ILE A 83 12.49 3.81 25.15
C ILE A 83 12.44 5.29 24.77
N GLN A 84 13.27 5.72 23.81
CA GLN A 84 13.24 7.09 23.26
C GLN A 84 12.04 7.33 22.32
N ALA A 85 10.84 7.04 22.81
CA ALA A 85 9.56 7.36 22.19
C ALA A 85 9.09 8.75 22.61
N THR A 86 8.25 9.37 21.77
CA THR A 86 7.48 10.53 22.18
C THR A 86 6.22 10.05 22.91
N LEU A 87 5.90 10.70 24.03
CA LEU A 87 4.69 10.40 24.80
C LEU A 87 3.44 11.02 24.17
N ILE A 88 3.64 11.97 23.24
CA ILE A 88 2.64 12.80 22.59
C ILE A 88 1.91 12.01 21.49
N ASN A 89 0.60 12.24 21.36
CA ASN A 89 -0.25 11.46 20.46
C ASN A 89 -0.27 12.02 19.03
N CYS A 90 -0.73 13.27 18.88
CA CYS A 90 -0.98 13.88 17.58
C CYS A 90 -0.04 15.06 17.35
N PHE A 91 0.29 15.30 16.08
CA PHE A 91 1.09 16.42 15.58
C PHE A 91 0.42 16.95 14.29
N VAL A 92 0.78 18.16 13.85
CA VAL A 92 0.61 18.60 12.45
C VAL A 92 1.94 19.16 11.94
N GLN A 93 2.29 18.84 10.71
CA GLN A 93 3.46 19.29 9.98
C GLN A 93 3.01 20.24 8.85
N PRO A 94 3.57 21.45 8.71
CA PRO A 94 3.31 22.29 7.54
C PRO A 94 3.94 21.71 6.27
N VAL A 95 3.37 22.05 5.11
CA VAL A 95 3.98 21.77 3.80
C VAL A 95 3.92 23.02 2.93
N GLY A 96 5.09 23.51 2.50
CA GLY A 96 5.26 24.71 1.68
C GLY A 96 5.21 24.45 0.17
N ASP A 97 5.01 25.50 -0.60
CA ASP A 97 4.85 25.48 -2.06
C ASP A 97 6.21 25.45 -2.82
N CYS A 98 7.15 24.63 -2.33
CA CYS A 98 8.45 24.38 -2.96
C CYS A 98 8.93 22.93 -2.71
N ILE A 99 9.81 22.41 -3.58
CA ILE A 99 10.26 21.01 -3.53
C ILE A 99 11.22 20.74 -2.36
N GLN A 100 12.22 21.62 -2.18
CA GLN A 100 13.29 21.51 -1.16
C GLN A 100 13.54 22.88 -0.53
N GLY A 101 14.16 22.88 0.66
CA GLY A 101 14.42 24.11 1.43
C GLY A 101 13.17 24.64 2.12
N VAL A 102 12.89 25.93 1.98
CA VAL A 102 11.67 26.60 2.44
C VAL A 102 11.06 27.41 1.29
N ASP A 103 9.75 27.64 1.34
CA ASP A 103 9.04 28.49 0.38
C ASP A 103 9.12 29.98 0.75
N ASP A 104 8.54 30.85 -0.09
CA ASP A 104 8.54 32.32 0.08
C ASP A 104 7.84 32.78 1.38
N GLU A 105 7.05 31.90 2.03
CA GLU A 105 6.36 32.15 3.31
C GLU A 105 7.11 31.51 4.50
N GLY A 106 8.26 30.85 4.25
CA GLY A 106 9.09 30.20 5.26
C GLY A 106 8.63 28.81 5.69
N PHE A 107 7.65 28.20 5.00
CA PHE A 107 7.24 26.82 5.29
C PHE A 107 8.25 25.82 4.69
N PRO A 108 8.54 24.70 5.37
CA PRO A 108 9.39 23.65 4.82
C PRO A 108 8.85 23.12 3.49
N GLY A 109 9.73 22.99 2.50
CA GLY A 109 9.41 22.38 1.23
C GLY A 109 8.97 20.92 1.38
N ILE A 110 8.25 20.43 0.37
CA ILE A 110 7.64 19.10 0.28
C ILE A 110 8.55 17.98 0.85
N TYR A 111 9.79 17.86 0.38
CA TYR A 111 10.67 16.77 0.82
C TYR A 111 11.32 17.00 2.21
N GLU A 112 11.37 18.25 2.69
CA GLU A 112 11.82 18.54 4.06
C GLU A 112 10.73 18.24 5.08
N ALA A 113 9.50 18.67 4.81
CA ALA A 113 8.36 18.38 5.65
C ALA A 113 8.03 16.88 5.68
N LEU A 114 8.27 16.16 4.58
CA LEU A 114 8.26 14.69 4.53
C LEU A 114 9.24 14.08 5.55
N ARG A 115 10.52 14.46 5.46
CA ARG A 115 11.60 13.98 6.33
C ARG A 115 11.29 14.27 7.80
N GLU A 116 10.68 15.41 8.07
CA GLU A 116 10.28 15.86 9.40
C GLU A 116 9.11 15.05 9.97
N ALA A 117 8.08 14.81 9.18
CA ALA A 117 7.02 13.88 9.55
C ALA A 117 7.61 12.50 9.87
N ALA A 118 8.47 11.96 8.99
CA ALA A 118 9.05 10.63 9.16
C ALA A 118 9.80 10.43 10.50
N GLU A 119 10.58 11.41 10.99
CA GLU A 119 11.16 11.32 12.34
C GLU A 119 10.10 11.38 13.45
N THR A 120 9.08 12.22 13.29
CA THR A 120 7.98 12.43 14.26
C THR A 120 7.33 11.12 14.69
N MET A 121 7.19 10.20 13.75
CA MET A 121 6.41 8.97 13.96
C MET A 121 7.31 7.80 14.30
N ARG A 122 8.64 7.95 14.16
CA ARG A 122 9.64 6.95 14.60
C ARG A 122 9.67 6.92 16.12
N ARG A 123 9.56 8.12 16.67
CA ARG A 123 9.28 8.37 18.09
C ARG A 123 7.85 8.01 18.48
N GLY A 124 6.91 8.01 17.54
CA GLY A 124 5.64 7.30 17.68
C GLY A 124 4.36 8.10 17.41
N GLY A 125 4.44 9.40 17.09
CA GLY A 125 3.24 10.24 16.87
C GLY A 125 2.40 9.87 15.64
N GLY A 126 1.26 10.55 15.47
CA GLY A 126 0.57 10.75 14.18
C GLY A 126 0.65 12.22 13.73
N VAL A 127 0.56 12.54 12.44
CA VAL A 127 1.00 13.82 11.85
C VAL A 127 0.04 14.35 10.77
N GLY A 128 -0.83 15.29 11.10
CA GLY A 128 -1.57 16.01 10.08
C GLY A 128 -0.73 16.96 9.22
N TYR A 129 -1.37 17.51 8.19
CA TYR A 129 -0.82 18.37 7.17
C TYR A 129 -1.89 19.31 6.60
N ASP A 130 -1.50 20.49 6.14
CA ASP A 130 -2.33 21.36 5.31
C ASP A 130 -1.63 21.60 3.98
N PHE A 131 -2.17 20.98 2.94
CA PHE A 131 -1.59 21.08 1.60
C PHE A 131 -2.15 22.24 0.79
N SER A 132 -3.14 22.99 1.31
CA SER A 132 -3.81 24.09 0.59
C SER A 132 -2.89 25.25 0.19
N ARG A 133 -1.63 25.26 0.65
CA ARG A 133 -0.56 26.18 0.22
C ARG A 133 -0.03 25.87 -1.18
N ILE A 134 0.03 24.60 -1.54
CA ILE A 134 0.79 24.13 -2.69
C ILE A 134 -0.03 24.31 -3.98
N ARG A 135 0.64 24.64 -5.07
CA ARG A 135 -0.01 25.10 -6.30
C ARG A 135 -0.81 24.02 -7.04
N PRO A 136 -2.00 24.39 -7.61
CA PRO A 136 -2.85 23.53 -8.43
C PRO A 136 -2.15 22.82 -9.59
N ARG A 137 -2.81 21.76 -10.04
CA ARG A 137 -2.50 21.14 -11.32
C ARG A 137 -2.60 22.16 -12.45
N GLY A 138 -1.55 22.23 -13.27
CA GLY A 138 -1.46 23.17 -14.39
C GLY A 138 -1.14 24.61 -13.99
N ALA A 139 -0.63 24.87 -12.77
CA ALA A 139 0.02 26.14 -12.45
C ALA A 139 1.41 26.25 -13.10
N GLU A 140 1.90 27.47 -13.38
CA GLU A 140 3.18 27.75 -14.03
C GLU A 140 4.37 27.61 -13.05
N VAL A 141 5.38 26.80 -13.41
CA VAL A 141 6.63 26.66 -12.65
C VAL A 141 7.73 27.48 -13.31
N LYS A 142 7.93 28.71 -12.81
CA LYS A 142 8.80 29.74 -13.42
C LYS A 142 10.24 29.26 -13.67
N GLY A 143 10.85 28.53 -12.73
CA GLY A 143 12.27 28.14 -12.81
C GLY A 143 12.59 27.04 -13.82
N THR A 144 11.59 26.29 -14.27
CA THR A 144 11.73 25.15 -15.21
C THR A 144 10.93 25.35 -16.50
N HIS A 145 10.12 26.42 -16.58
CA HIS A 145 9.10 26.64 -17.61
C HIS A 145 8.12 25.45 -17.79
N SER A 146 7.94 24.65 -16.74
CA SER A 146 7.03 23.49 -16.73
C SER A 146 5.68 23.82 -16.09
N MET A 147 4.77 22.86 -16.12
CA MET A 147 3.52 22.89 -15.35
C MET A 147 3.75 22.23 -13.99
N ALA A 148 3.02 22.69 -12.98
CA ALA A 148 2.91 22.07 -11.68
C ALA A 148 1.75 21.06 -11.67
N SER A 149 1.70 20.26 -10.63
CA SER A 149 0.88 19.05 -10.65
C SER A 149 -0.30 19.06 -9.66
N GLY A 150 -0.25 19.85 -8.56
CA GLY A 150 -1.36 20.04 -7.60
C GLY A 150 -0.98 19.93 -6.10
N PRO A 151 -1.72 20.52 -5.13
CA PRO A 151 -1.45 20.30 -3.71
C PRO A 151 -1.87 18.94 -3.23
N CYS A 152 -3.08 18.52 -3.64
CA CYS A 152 -3.45 17.12 -3.78
C CYS A 152 -2.25 16.40 -4.34
N SER A 153 -1.84 16.77 -5.54
CA SER A 153 -0.71 16.15 -6.20
C SER A 153 0.60 16.15 -5.40
N TYR A 154 0.76 16.84 -4.25
CA TYR A 154 1.84 16.67 -3.27
C TYR A 154 1.59 15.79 -2.03
N ILE A 155 0.37 15.29 -1.82
CA ILE A 155 0.02 14.61 -0.57
C ILE A 155 0.59 13.17 -0.47
N ASN A 156 0.97 12.39 -1.50
CA ASN A 156 1.45 10.95 -1.41
C ASN A 156 2.80 10.77 -0.78
N VAL A 157 3.81 11.48 -1.28
CA VAL A 157 5.17 11.30 -0.81
C VAL A 157 5.15 11.35 0.72
N PHE A 158 4.32 12.23 1.29
CA PHE A 158 3.95 12.41 2.70
C PHE A 158 3.19 11.32 3.47
N ASP A 159 2.78 10.24 2.84
CA ASP A 159 1.44 9.72 3.16
C ASP A 159 1.26 8.26 2.88
N GLN A 160 1.83 7.69 1.84
CA GLN A 160 2.31 6.37 2.16
C GLN A 160 3.49 6.55 3.13
N SER A 161 3.80 7.59 3.98
CA SER A 161 5.10 7.93 4.70
C SER A 161 5.56 7.51 6.15
N CYS A 162 4.72 7.13 7.12
CA CYS A 162 5.02 6.66 8.50
C CYS A 162 5.19 5.13 8.90
N SER A 163 5.84 4.18 8.17
CA SER A 163 5.87 2.72 8.57
C SER A 163 7.15 1.93 8.33
N THR A 164 7.78 2.20 7.19
CA THR A 164 9.16 2.64 7.19
C THR A 164 9.59 3.00 8.61
N VAL A 165 8.95 4.04 9.07
CA VAL A 165 8.80 4.47 10.43
C VAL A 165 7.93 3.49 11.25
N GLU A 166 8.51 2.39 11.68
CA GLU A 166 7.97 1.66 12.82
C GLU A 166 7.91 2.62 14.03
N SER A 167 6.73 2.75 14.63
CA SER A 167 6.52 3.60 15.81
C SER A 167 7.07 2.87 17.03
N ALA A 168 7.98 3.52 17.76
CA ALA A 168 8.58 2.98 18.98
C ALA A 168 7.53 2.35 19.94
N GLY A 169 7.60 1.03 20.11
CA GLY A 169 6.68 0.25 20.93
C GLY A 169 5.42 -0.23 20.21
N SER A 170 5.54 -1.31 19.43
CA SER A 170 4.45 -2.20 18.96
C SER A 170 3.20 -1.54 18.36
N ARG A 171 3.34 -0.36 17.73
CA ARG A 171 2.23 0.40 17.14
C ARG A 171 2.55 0.85 15.70
N ARG A 172 1.50 1.21 14.97
CA ARG A 172 1.56 1.82 13.63
C ARG A 172 1.30 3.33 13.77
N GLY A 173 1.96 4.15 12.94
CA GLY A 173 1.81 5.61 12.86
C GLY A 173 0.80 6.05 11.80
N ALA A 174 0.57 7.37 11.66
CA ALA A 174 -0.47 7.90 10.77
C ALA A 174 -0.27 9.40 10.31
N GLN A 175 -0.50 9.83 9.03
CA GLN A 175 -0.37 11.24 8.54
C GLN A 175 -1.35 11.83 7.44
N MET A 176 -2.22 12.86 7.70
CA MET A 176 -3.33 13.36 6.79
C MET A 176 -3.20 14.81 6.35
N GLY A 177 -3.51 15.07 5.10
CA GLY A 177 -3.86 16.36 4.51
C GLY A 177 -5.34 16.76 4.59
N VAL A 178 -5.60 17.96 5.07
CA VAL A 178 -6.83 18.70 4.77
C VAL A 178 -6.59 19.58 3.54
N LEU A 179 -7.65 19.81 2.76
CA LEU A 179 -7.66 20.78 1.66
C LEU A 179 -8.94 21.63 1.74
N ARG A 180 -8.79 22.93 1.47
CA ARG A 180 -9.91 23.88 1.50
C ARG A 180 -10.89 23.69 0.34
N ILE A 181 -12.19 23.90 0.60
CA ILE A 181 -13.30 23.88 -0.38
C ILE A 181 -13.19 24.93 -1.50
N ASP A 182 -12.28 25.89 -1.40
CA ASP A 182 -11.96 26.85 -2.47
C ASP A 182 -10.67 26.52 -3.25
N HIS A 183 -10.03 25.37 -3.02
CA HIS A 183 -8.87 24.98 -3.82
C HIS A 183 -9.29 24.46 -5.22
N PRO A 184 -8.62 24.83 -6.34
CA PRO A 184 -8.91 24.32 -7.70
C PRO A 184 -9.00 22.79 -7.81
N ASP A 185 -8.07 22.09 -7.19
CA ASP A 185 -8.02 20.63 -7.15
C ASP A 185 -8.94 20.04 -6.05
N VAL A 186 -9.87 20.81 -5.47
CA VAL A 186 -10.72 20.29 -4.39
C VAL A 186 -11.78 19.31 -4.88
N LEU A 187 -12.20 19.34 -6.14
CA LEU A 187 -13.04 18.25 -6.67
C LEU A 187 -12.26 16.94 -6.66
N ASP A 188 -11.01 16.95 -7.13
CA ASP A 188 -10.03 15.87 -6.96
C ASP A 188 -9.70 15.57 -5.47
N PHE A 189 -10.27 16.29 -4.49
CA PHE A 189 -10.22 16.06 -3.02
C PHE A 189 -11.62 15.78 -2.39
N ILE A 190 -12.73 15.88 -3.14
CA ILE A 190 -14.11 15.77 -2.63
C ILE A 190 -14.83 14.56 -3.22
N THR A 191 -14.52 14.23 -4.48
CA THR A 191 -14.75 12.86 -4.93
C THR A 191 -13.95 11.87 -4.12
N ALA A 192 -13.16 12.34 -3.14
CA ALA A 192 -13.07 11.75 -1.81
C ALA A 192 -14.20 10.84 -1.35
N LYS A 193 -13.74 9.89 -0.55
CA LYS A 193 -14.24 8.57 -0.26
C LYS A 193 -15.23 8.08 -1.34
N ARG A 194 -14.61 7.48 -2.39
CA ARG A 194 -15.14 6.81 -3.62
C ARG A 194 -14.42 5.54 -4.17
N THR A 195 -13.13 5.55 -4.55
CA THR A 195 -12.41 4.47 -5.29
C THR A 195 -11.35 3.67 -4.45
N PRO A 196 -10.60 2.65 -4.97
CA PRO A 196 -9.47 1.83 -4.34
C PRO A 196 -7.90 2.05 -4.11
N GLY A 197 -7.38 2.38 -2.91
CA GLY A 197 -5.98 2.80 -2.49
C GLY A 197 -5.69 4.19 -1.73
N ARG A 198 -6.26 5.33 -2.17
CA ARG A 198 -6.20 6.80 -1.93
C ARG A 198 -6.36 7.11 -0.48
N TRP A 199 -5.26 7.04 0.22
CA TRP A 199 -5.30 7.49 1.57
C TRP A 199 -5.92 6.41 2.48
N ASN A 200 -5.54 5.17 2.17
CA ASN A 200 -5.73 3.95 2.93
C ASN A 200 -5.63 4.05 4.46
N ASN A 201 -4.53 4.62 4.94
CA ASN A 201 -4.35 4.88 6.35
C ASN A 201 -4.95 6.24 6.81
N PHE A 202 -5.46 7.12 5.92
CA PHE A 202 -6.15 8.40 6.19
C PHE A 202 -7.57 8.15 6.69
N ASN A 203 -7.95 9.10 7.51
CA ASN A 203 -9.23 9.77 7.30
C ASN A 203 -8.95 11.11 6.60
N VAL A 204 -9.85 11.58 5.76
CA VAL A 204 -9.87 12.90 5.09
C VAL A 204 -10.75 13.86 5.86
N SER A 205 -10.46 15.16 5.71
CA SER A 205 -11.53 16.14 5.84
C SER A 205 -11.39 17.33 4.90
N VAL A 206 -12.52 17.82 4.39
CA VAL A 206 -12.59 19.07 3.62
C VAL A 206 -12.62 20.24 4.60
N GLY A 207 -11.74 21.21 4.38
CA GLY A 207 -11.74 22.47 5.11
C GLY A 207 -12.79 23.43 4.56
N VAL A 208 -13.88 23.63 5.28
CA VAL A 208 -15.04 24.42 4.87
C VAL A 208 -15.15 25.72 5.70
N PRO A 209 -15.12 26.92 5.07
CA PRO A 209 -15.45 28.18 5.73
C PRO A 209 -16.97 28.45 5.71
N ASP A 210 -17.43 29.35 6.57
CA ASP A 210 -18.85 29.69 6.71
C ASP A 210 -19.40 30.34 5.44
N ALA A 211 -18.56 31.08 4.71
CA ALA A 211 -18.91 31.67 3.42
C ALA A 211 -19.31 30.62 2.36
N PHE A 212 -18.75 29.40 2.41
CA PHE A 212 -19.18 28.31 1.54
C PHE A 212 -20.55 27.78 1.98
N MET A 213 -20.75 27.56 3.28
CA MET A 213 -22.02 27.07 3.83
C MET A 213 -23.18 28.05 3.60
N GLN A 214 -22.92 29.36 3.67
CA GLN A 214 -23.85 30.41 3.26
C GLN A 214 -24.20 30.29 1.77
N ALA A 215 -23.20 30.18 0.89
CA ALA A 215 -23.44 29.99 -0.54
C ALA A 215 -24.19 28.69 -0.87
N VAL A 216 -24.01 27.61 -0.09
CA VAL A 216 -24.81 26.37 -0.18
C VAL A 216 -26.26 26.64 0.19
N VAL A 217 -26.53 27.32 1.30
CA VAL A 217 -27.91 27.67 1.71
C VAL A 217 -28.58 28.55 0.65
N GLU A 218 -27.87 29.53 0.11
CA GLU A 218 -28.36 30.52 -0.88
C GLU A 218 -28.40 30.01 -2.33
N ASP A 219 -27.86 28.82 -2.62
CA ASP A 219 -27.67 28.26 -3.98
C ASP A 219 -26.80 29.12 -4.91
N GLY A 220 -25.85 29.85 -4.31
CA GLY A 220 -24.94 30.77 -4.95
C GLY A 220 -23.76 30.11 -5.69
N SER A 221 -22.91 30.94 -6.29
CA SER A 221 -21.68 30.50 -6.94
C SER A 221 -20.49 30.42 -5.99
N TRP A 222 -19.59 29.48 -6.24
CA TRP A 222 -18.31 29.35 -5.55
C TRP A 222 -17.16 29.35 -6.56
N GLU A 223 -16.07 30.03 -6.23
CA GLU A 223 -14.89 30.14 -7.09
C GLU A 223 -13.71 29.37 -6.49
N LEU A 224 -13.06 28.55 -7.31
CA LEU A 224 -11.88 27.81 -6.92
C LEU A 224 -10.61 28.61 -7.29
N VAL A 225 -9.74 28.86 -6.32
CA VAL A 225 -8.70 29.89 -6.34
C VAL A 225 -7.33 29.47 -5.77
N HIS A 226 -6.25 29.97 -6.37
CA HIS A 226 -4.90 29.85 -5.79
C HIS A 226 -3.96 31.02 -6.17
N LYS A 227 -2.90 31.22 -5.38
CA LYS A 227 -1.88 32.28 -5.58
C LYS A 227 -1.03 32.04 -6.83
N ALA A 228 -0.82 30.78 -7.21
CA ALA A 228 -0.04 30.41 -8.37
C ALA A 228 -0.80 30.70 -9.66
N ARG A 229 -0.06 31.12 -10.69
CA ARG A 229 -0.61 31.49 -12.00
C ARG A 229 -0.96 30.23 -12.81
N PRO A 230 -2.16 30.11 -13.41
CA PRO A 230 -2.47 29.08 -14.38
C PRO A 230 -1.54 29.14 -15.58
N GLY A 231 -1.14 27.98 -16.10
CA GLY A 231 -0.48 27.88 -17.39
C GLY A 231 -1.39 28.30 -18.56
N LYS A 232 -0.81 28.28 -19.76
CA LYS A 232 -1.43 28.81 -20.99
C LYS A 232 -2.85 28.27 -21.23
N ASP A 233 -3.06 26.98 -21.00
CA ASP A 233 -4.34 26.31 -21.25
C ASP A 233 -5.43 26.76 -20.27
N GLY A 234 -5.06 27.01 -19.00
CA GLY A 234 -5.97 27.59 -18.00
C GLY A 234 -6.35 29.03 -18.33
N LEU A 235 -5.39 29.83 -18.79
CA LEU A 235 -5.64 31.20 -19.27
C LEU A 235 -6.55 31.21 -20.51
N GLN A 236 -6.39 30.25 -21.43
CA GLN A 236 -7.28 30.05 -22.59
C GLN A 236 -8.68 29.57 -22.18
N ALA A 237 -8.80 28.77 -21.12
CA ALA A 237 -10.07 28.36 -20.51
C ALA A 237 -10.76 29.48 -19.70
N GLY A 238 -10.23 30.71 -19.71
CA GLY A 238 -10.84 31.88 -19.06
C GLY A 238 -10.41 32.10 -17.60
N ALA A 239 -9.37 31.41 -17.12
CA ALA A 239 -8.86 31.64 -15.77
C ALA A 239 -8.34 33.09 -15.62
N ARG A 240 -8.77 33.76 -14.55
CA ARG A 240 -8.63 35.21 -14.36
C ARG A 240 -8.01 35.53 -13.01
N GLN A 241 -7.15 36.54 -12.93
CA GLN A 241 -6.66 37.05 -11.66
C GLN A 241 -7.68 38.04 -11.05
N ARG A 242 -7.89 37.93 -9.75
CA ARG A 242 -8.64 38.89 -8.93
C ARG A 242 -7.72 40.01 -8.42
N ALA A 243 -8.32 41.05 -7.84
CA ALA A 243 -7.60 42.15 -7.19
C ALA A 243 -6.85 41.73 -5.90
N ASP A 244 -7.21 40.60 -5.29
CA ASP A 244 -6.51 39.99 -4.15
C ASP A 244 -5.23 39.22 -4.56
N GLY A 245 -4.91 39.16 -5.87
CA GLY A 245 -3.79 38.43 -6.42
C GLY A 245 -4.05 36.93 -6.68
N GLN A 246 -5.17 36.38 -6.20
CA GLN A 246 -5.57 35.00 -6.46
C GLN A 246 -6.00 34.83 -7.92
N TRP A 247 -5.66 33.68 -8.51
CA TRP A 247 -6.20 33.25 -9.79
C TRP A 247 -7.43 32.38 -9.56
N VAL A 248 -8.56 32.74 -10.19
CA VAL A 248 -9.75 31.90 -10.30
C VAL A 248 -9.52 30.92 -11.43
N TYR A 249 -9.45 29.63 -11.10
CA TYR A 249 -9.31 28.53 -12.07
C TYR A 249 -10.67 28.05 -12.59
N LYS A 250 -11.72 28.12 -11.76
CA LYS A 250 -13.07 27.67 -12.10
C LYS A 250 -14.12 28.33 -11.21
N THR A 251 -15.35 28.48 -11.72
CA THR A 251 -16.53 28.85 -10.93
C THR A 251 -17.57 27.71 -11.04
N LEU A 252 -18.23 27.39 -9.94
CA LEU A 252 -19.21 26.31 -9.78
C LEU A 252 -20.42 26.83 -8.98
N ARG A 253 -21.48 26.02 -8.81
CA ARG A 253 -22.51 26.30 -7.80
C ARG A 253 -22.14 25.65 -6.47
N ALA A 254 -22.34 26.35 -5.36
CA ALA A 254 -21.95 25.87 -4.05
C ALA A 254 -22.70 24.59 -3.65
N ARG A 255 -24.02 24.52 -3.93
CA ARG A 255 -24.79 23.27 -3.74
C ARG A 255 -24.24 22.10 -4.54
N MET A 256 -23.80 22.29 -5.78
CA MET A 256 -23.17 21.23 -6.57
C MET A 256 -21.92 20.67 -5.87
N LEU A 257 -21.05 21.53 -5.33
CA LEU A 257 -19.88 21.09 -4.55
C LEU A 257 -20.31 20.34 -3.27
N TRP A 258 -21.32 20.85 -2.56
CA TRP A 258 -21.82 20.26 -1.32
C TRP A 258 -22.52 18.93 -1.52
N ASP A 259 -23.38 18.79 -2.53
CA ASP A 259 -24.05 17.53 -2.85
C ASP A 259 -23.02 16.44 -3.23
N ILE A 260 -21.88 16.80 -3.84
CA ILE A 260 -20.78 15.85 -4.07
C ILE A 260 -20.13 15.46 -2.72
N ILE A 261 -19.88 16.39 -1.79
CA ILE A 261 -19.38 16.05 -0.44
C ILE A 261 -20.37 15.15 0.31
N MET A 262 -21.66 15.52 0.32
CA MET A 262 -22.70 14.79 1.05
C MET A 262 -22.95 13.41 0.47
N GLN A 263 -22.94 13.26 -0.86
CA GLN A 263 -23.03 11.93 -1.48
C GLN A 263 -21.84 11.07 -1.07
N SER A 264 -20.61 11.61 -1.10
CA SER A 264 -19.43 10.89 -0.60
C SER A 264 -19.59 10.48 0.87
N ALA A 265 -19.91 11.42 1.76
CA ALA A 265 -20.01 11.12 3.19
C ALA A 265 -21.15 10.15 3.54
N TYR A 266 -22.28 10.21 2.83
CA TYR A 266 -23.42 9.30 3.03
C TYR A 266 -23.10 7.87 2.65
N ASP A 267 -22.49 7.73 1.48
CA ASP A 267 -22.14 6.44 0.94
C ASP A 267 -20.96 5.85 1.72
N PHE A 268 -19.86 6.60 1.82
CA PHE A 268 -18.50 6.16 2.15
C PHE A 268 -17.97 6.59 3.53
N ALA A 269 -18.83 7.13 4.38
CA ALA A 269 -18.51 7.72 5.68
C ALA A 269 -17.69 9.05 5.68
N GLU A 270 -17.16 9.44 4.53
CA GLU A 270 -16.16 10.50 4.39
C GLU A 270 -16.22 11.15 2.98
N PRO A 271 -15.58 12.31 2.71
CA PRO A 271 -14.70 13.06 3.60
C PRO A 271 -15.44 13.62 4.80
N GLY A 272 -14.78 13.60 5.95
CA GLY A 272 -15.23 14.39 7.09
C GLY A 272 -15.27 15.88 6.72
N ILE A 273 -16.02 16.66 7.48
CA ILE A 273 -16.00 18.12 7.36
C ILE A 273 -15.25 18.70 8.55
N LEU A 274 -14.35 19.66 8.27
CA LEU A 274 -13.80 20.57 9.27
C LEU A 274 -14.33 21.98 8.97
N PHE A 275 -15.10 22.51 9.90
CA PHE A 275 -15.63 23.88 9.80
C PHE A 275 -14.52 24.85 10.22
N LEU A 276 -13.70 25.26 9.25
CA LEU A 276 -12.47 26.02 9.48
C LEU A 276 -12.72 27.33 10.23
N ASP A 277 -13.83 28.00 9.96
CA ASP A 277 -14.11 29.28 10.60
C ASP A 277 -14.58 29.09 12.05
N HIS A 278 -15.35 28.04 12.38
CA HIS A 278 -15.59 27.64 13.77
C HIS A 278 -14.30 27.24 14.49
N ILE A 279 -13.46 26.41 13.85
CA ILE A 279 -12.17 25.97 14.41
C ILE A 279 -11.28 27.17 14.75
N ASN A 280 -11.17 28.16 13.85
CA ASN A 280 -10.24 29.27 14.00
C ASN A 280 -10.83 30.47 14.74
N THR A 281 -12.16 30.66 14.77
CA THR A 281 -12.82 31.66 15.62
C THR A 281 -12.80 31.22 17.08
N ASP A 282 -13.11 29.94 17.35
CA ASP A 282 -13.12 29.41 18.72
C ASP A 282 -11.72 29.13 19.28
N ASN A 283 -10.69 29.12 18.42
CA ASN A 283 -9.29 28.97 18.82
C ASN A 283 -8.86 30.08 19.78
N ASN A 284 -8.42 29.71 20.98
CA ASN A 284 -7.87 30.66 21.97
C ASN A 284 -6.62 31.41 21.48
N LEU A 285 -5.95 30.89 20.46
CA LEU A 285 -4.75 31.47 19.84
C LEU A 285 -5.02 32.08 18.46
N SER A 286 -6.28 32.38 18.12
CA SER A 286 -6.67 33.00 16.83
C SER A 286 -5.90 34.30 16.52
N TYR A 287 -5.44 35.02 17.54
CA TYR A 287 -4.57 36.19 17.43
C TYR A 287 -3.13 35.88 16.95
N THR A 288 -2.71 34.61 16.91
CA THR A 288 -1.33 34.18 16.60
C THR A 288 -1.19 32.85 15.81
N GLU A 289 -2.25 32.14 15.40
CA GLU A 289 -2.15 30.87 14.63
C GLU A 289 -3.39 30.50 13.77
N ARG A 290 -3.29 29.40 12.99
CA ARG A 290 -4.39 28.77 12.19
C ARG A 290 -4.22 27.22 12.06
N ILE A 291 -5.29 26.40 11.94
CA ILE A 291 -5.34 24.92 12.26
C ILE A 291 -5.85 23.95 11.13
N ASN A 292 -5.43 22.63 11.12
CA ASN A 292 -5.80 21.52 10.17
C ASN A 292 -5.99 19.99 10.64
N ALA A 293 -5.05 18.99 10.55
CA ALA A 293 -5.34 17.54 10.10
C ALA A 293 -4.69 16.25 10.81
N THR A 294 -4.64 14.98 10.23
CA THR A 294 -4.20 13.64 10.89
C THR A 294 -3.53 12.29 10.23
N ASN A 295 -4.07 11.35 9.36
CA ASN A 295 -3.64 9.90 9.00
C ASN A 295 -3.29 9.47 7.43
N PRO A 296 -2.66 8.31 6.86
CA PRO A 296 -1.93 7.91 5.47
C PRO A 296 -2.44 7.02 4.11
N CYS A 297 -1.74 6.34 3.03
CA CYS A 297 -2.26 5.83 1.57
C CYS A 297 -1.60 4.81 0.43
N VAL A 298 -2.25 4.29 -0.73
CA VAL A 298 -1.77 3.72 -2.15
C VAL A 298 -2.55 4.06 -3.52
N THR A 299 -2.15 3.69 -4.79
CA THR A 299 -2.69 4.19 -6.15
C THR A 299 -3.73 3.45 -7.03
N ALA A 300 -4.18 4.15 -8.11
CA ALA A 300 -5.32 3.99 -9.04
C ALA A 300 -5.28 2.92 -10.15
N ASP A 301 -4.12 2.69 -10.75
CA ASP A 301 -3.92 1.69 -11.81
C ASP A 301 -3.66 0.28 -11.26
N THR A 302 -3.44 0.22 -9.94
CA THR A 302 -3.30 -0.99 -9.14
C THR A 302 -4.42 -1.99 -9.42
N TRP A 303 -4.07 -3.27 -9.44
CA TRP A 303 -5.00 -4.38 -9.49
C TRP A 303 -5.17 -4.96 -8.10
N VAL A 304 -6.38 -5.41 -7.80
CA VAL A 304 -6.75 -6.00 -6.52
C VAL A 304 -7.44 -7.32 -6.81
N MET A 305 -6.99 -8.39 -6.18
CA MET A 305 -7.71 -9.66 -6.25
C MET A 305 -8.97 -9.63 -5.38
N THR A 306 -10.12 -9.96 -5.97
CA THR A 306 -11.44 -9.99 -5.31
C THR A 306 -12.13 -11.35 -5.53
N GLU A 307 -13.20 -11.62 -4.78
CA GLU A 307 -14.02 -12.82 -4.96
C GLU A 307 -14.66 -12.92 -6.37
N ASP A 308 -15.01 -11.79 -6.99
CA ASP A 308 -15.48 -11.69 -8.38
C ASP A 308 -14.33 -11.61 -9.41
N GLY A 309 -13.09 -11.93 -8.99
CA GLY A 309 -11.89 -11.90 -9.82
C GLY A 309 -11.05 -10.63 -9.64
N ALA A 310 -10.14 -10.37 -10.57
CA ALA A 310 -9.26 -9.21 -10.48
C ALA A 310 -9.90 -7.97 -11.13
N ALA A 311 -10.27 -7.01 -10.30
CA ALA A 311 -10.64 -5.68 -10.75
C ALA A 311 -9.41 -4.76 -10.76
N GLN A 312 -9.46 -3.69 -11.55
CA GLN A 312 -8.64 -2.56 -11.17
C GLN A 312 -9.27 -1.89 -9.97
N VAL A 313 -8.36 -1.30 -9.22
CA VAL A 313 -8.68 -0.25 -8.30
C VAL A 313 -9.64 0.79 -8.89
N ALA A 314 -9.51 1.19 -10.17
CA ALA A 314 -10.42 2.16 -10.77
C ALA A 314 -11.89 1.71 -10.90
N ASP A 315 -12.22 0.46 -10.52
CA ASP A 315 -13.54 -0.16 -10.72
C ASP A 315 -14.29 -0.46 -9.41
N LEU A 316 -13.61 -0.82 -8.30
CA LEU A 316 -14.28 -1.14 -7.02
C LEU A 316 -14.69 0.15 -6.25
N VAL A 317 -15.15 1.14 -7.01
CA VAL A 317 -15.52 2.50 -6.62
C VAL A 317 -16.82 2.50 -5.85
N GLY A 318 -16.78 2.35 -4.53
CA GLY A 318 -18.02 2.24 -3.77
C GLY A 318 -18.78 0.99 -4.11
N GLN A 319 -18.05 -0.07 -4.46
CA GLN A 319 -18.58 -1.39 -4.73
C GLN A 319 -18.01 -2.31 -3.66
N PRO A 320 -18.84 -2.99 -2.85
CA PRO A 320 -18.31 -3.96 -1.90
C PRO A 320 -17.63 -5.06 -2.69
N PHE A 321 -16.60 -5.63 -2.08
CA PHE A 321 -15.97 -6.84 -2.58
C PHE A 321 -15.32 -7.54 -1.39
N GLY A 322 -15.33 -8.86 -1.44
CA GLY A 322 -14.42 -9.68 -0.66
C GLY A 322 -13.01 -9.56 -1.22
N ALA A 323 -12.13 -8.88 -0.48
CA ALA A 323 -10.71 -8.74 -0.79
C ALA A 323 -10.00 -10.08 -0.60
N ILE A 324 -9.28 -10.56 -1.62
CA ILE A 324 -8.52 -11.81 -1.50
C ILE A 324 -7.11 -11.52 -1.01
N VAL A 325 -6.76 -12.10 0.14
CA VAL A 325 -5.42 -12.06 0.74
C VAL A 325 -5.00 -13.48 1.10
N ASP A 326 -3.84 -13.92 0.63
CA ASP A 326 -3.37 -15.33 0.73
C ASP A 326 -4.47 -16.35 0.36
N GLY A 327 -5.20 -16.04 -0.73
CA GLY A 327 -6.24 -16.89 -1.33
C GLY A 327 -7.53 -17.01 -0.50
N ARG A 328 -7.67 -16.21 0.57
CA ARG A 328 -8.88 -16.13 1.41
C ARG A 328 -9.59 -14.81 1.21
N VAL A 329 -10.91 -14.86 1.21
CA VAL A 329 -11.80 -13.69 1.08
C VAL A 329 -11.97 -13.00 2.45
N TYR A 330 -11.80 -11.68 2.48
CA TYR A 330 -12.03 -10.80 3.63
C TYR A 330 -12.94 -9.64 3.23
N ALA A 331 -13.99 -9.37 4.00
CA ALA A 331 -14.91 -8.27 3.72
C ALA A 331 -14.25 -6.89 3.92
N THR A 332 -14.81 -5.86 3.29
CA THR A 332 -14.41 -4.46 3.49
C THR A 332 -15.30 -3.76 4.51
N GLU A 333 -14.68 -3.05 5.47
CA GLU A 333 -15.37 -2.15 6.42
C GLU A 333 -15.49 -0.73 5.85
N SER A 334 -14.64 -0.40 4.88
CA SER A 334 -14.82 0.73 3.96
C SER A 334 -15.72 0.35 2.79
N ARG A 335 -16.18 1.34 2.01
CA ARG A 335 -17.15 1.16 0.92
C ARG A 335 -16.58 0.41 -0.29
N GLY A 336 -16.34 -0.89 -0.15
CA GLY A 336 -15.27 -1.52 -0.92
C GLY A 336 -13.99 -0.80 -0.56
N PHE A 337 -13.51 0.02 -1.48
CA PHE A 337 -12.58 1.07 -1.16
C PHE A 337 -13.18 2.47 -1.47
N PHE A 338 -12.65 3.51 -0.83
CA PHE A 338 -13.00 4.91 -0.85
C PHE A 338 -11.84 5.94 -1.10
N GLU A 339 -11.91 6.70 -2.20
CA GLU A 339 -11.18 7.93 -2.61
C GLU A 339 -10.85 8.96 -1.52
N THR A 340 -10.15 10.04 -1.81
CA THR A 340 -9.79 11.11 -0.84
C THR A 340 -9.07 12.31 -1.51
N GLY A 341 -7.99 12.09 -2.27
CA GLY A 341 -7.28 13.16 -3.00
C GLY A 341 -6.15 12.73 -3.96
N ARG A 342 -5.84 13.49 -5.01
CA ARG A 342 -4.65 13.24 -5.90
C ARG A 342 -3.32 13.41 -5.10
N LYS A 343 -2.10 12.95 -5.56
CA LYS A 343 -0.81 12.76 -4.78
C LYS A 343 0.55 12.28 -5.49
N PRO A 344 1.85 12.57 -5.10
CA PRO A 344 3.11 12.03 -5.70
C PRO A 344 3.48 10.59 -5.40
N VAL A 345 3.16 9.76 -6.38
CA VAL A 345 3.51 8.36 -6.44
C VAL A 345 5.03 8.20 -6.39
N LEU A 346 5.54 7.32 -5.55
CA LEU A 346 6.74 6.56 -5.86
C LEU A 346 6.33 5.25 -6.56
N ARG A 347 6.95 4.92 -7.69
CA ARG A 347 6.84 3.60 -8.28
C ARG A 347 7.85 2.69 -7.62
N LEU A 348 7.38 1.86 -6.68
CA LEU A 348 8.12 0.68 -6.31
C LEU A 348 8.22 -0.20 -7.54
N GLN A 349 9.44 -0.59 -7.89
CA GLN A 349 9.70 -1.65 -8.83
C GLN A 349 10.53 -2.69 -8.10
N THR A 350 10.04 -3.91 -8.09
CA THR A 350 10.80 -5.04 -7.59
C THR A 350 11.81 -5.48 -8.67
N ARG A 351 12.84 -6.27 -8.32
CA ARG A 351 13.69 -6.97 -9.30
C ARG A 351 12.88 -8.06 -9.99
N GLU A 352 11.86 -8.50 -9.25
CA GLU A 352 10.64 -9.22 -9.56
C GLU A 352 9.61 -8.33 -10.29
N GLY A 353 9.97 -7.13 -10.72
CA GLY A 353 9.22 -6.11 -11.47
C GLY A 353 7.67 -6.06 -11.47
N HIS A 354 7.04 -6.68 -10.47
CA HIS A 354 5.81 -6.23 -9.84
C HIS A 354 6.09 -4.77 -9.48
N ALA A 355 5.33 -3.91 -10.15
CA ALA A 355 5.38 -2.49 -9.93
C ALA A 355 4.10 -2.12 -9.18
N LEU A 356 4.25 -1.44 -8.06
CA LEU A 356 3.14 -0.85 -7.34
C LEU A 356 3.40 0.64 -7.22
N ARG A 357 2.35 1.41 -7.47
CA ARG A 357 2.39 2.85 -7.49
C ARG A 357 1.83 3.30 -6.12
N LEU A 358 2.73 3.89 -5.33
CA LEU A 358 2.76 3.79 -3.87
C LEU A 358 3.74 4.87 -3.29
N THR A 359 4.28 4.84 -2.04
CA THR A 359 5.18 5.91 -1.49
C THR A 359 6.15 5.57 -0.27
N ALA A 360 5.80 5.52 1.04
CA ALA A 360 6.74 5.72 2.19
C ALA A 360 6.63 5.37 3.79
N ASP A 361 5.80 4.82 4.78
CA ASP A 361 4.43 4.18 5.21
C ASP A 361 3.67 3.10 4.49
N HIS A 362 2.54 3.43 3.87
CA HIS A 362 1.42 2.52 3.72
C HIS A 362 1.91 1.12 3.44
N ARG A 363 1.53 0.27 4.39
CA ARG A 363 2.45 -0.73 4.88
C ARG A 363 2.54 -1.81 3.84
N LEU A 364 3.73 -1.94 3.26
CA LEU A 364 4.07 -3.15 2.55
C LEU A 364 4.62 -4.18 3.54
N ARG A 365 4.35 -5.45 3.24
CA ARG A 365 4.68 -6.56 4.13
C ARG A 365 6.14 -6.99 3.94
N LYS A 366 7.09 -6.24 4.50
CA LYS A 366 8.54 -6.53 4.41
C LYS A 366 8.90 -7.86 5.04
N VAL A 367 9.73 -8.64 4.36
CA VAL A 367 10.31 -9.89 4.87
C VAL A 367 11.54 -9.56 5.69
N THR A 368 11.44 -9.73 7.00
CA THR A 368 12.52 -9.44 7.96
C THR A 368 13.41 -10.65 8.23
N ARG A 369 12.92 -11.87 7.98
CA ARG A 369 13.75 -13.09 8.02
C ARG A 369 13.24 -14.18 7.10
N LYS A 370 14.14 -14.76 6.29
CA LYS A 370 13.85 -15.87 5.38
C LYS A 370 14.91 -16.96 5.53
N THR A 371 14.48 -18.13 6.03
CA THR A 371 15.33 -19.34 6.14
C THR A 371 14.74 -20.43 5.24
N ARG A 372 15.35 -21.63 5.15
CA ARG A 372 14.74 -22.76 4.43
C ARG A 372 13.35 -23.15 4.98
N TYR A 373 13.13 -22.94 6.28
CA TYR A 373 11.95 -23.43 7.01
C TYR A 373 11.00 -22.33 7.53
N THR A 374 11.44 -21.07 7.56
CA THR A 374 10.73 -19.96 8.22
C THR A 374 10.63 -18.76 7.31
N LEU A 375 9.48 -18.06 7.35
CA LEU A 375 9.32 -16.68 6.87
C LEU A 375 8.85 -15.84 8.05
N GLN A 376 9.50 -14.69 8.28
CA GLN A 376 9.04 -13.67 9.21
C GLN A 376 8.87 -12.37 8.43
N THR A 377 7.79 -11.66 8.73
CA THR A 377 7.38 -10.44 8.01
C THR A 377 6.85 -9.38 8.98
N ASP A 378 7.15 -8.14 8.66
CA ASP A 378 6.75 -6.94 9.38
C ASP A 378 6.19 -5.90 8.39
N TRP A 379 5.86 -4.69 8.84
CA TRP A 379 5.02 -3.75 8.08
C TRP A 379 5.73 -2.42 7.84
N VAL A 380 6.37 -2.32 6.67
CA VAL A 380 7.33 -1.29 6.26
C VAL A 380 7.06 -0.91 4.80
N ALA A 381 6.89 0.37 4.48
CA ALA A 381 6.72 0.81 3.09
C ALA A 381 8.02 0.87 2.31
N ALA A 382 7.82 0.79 0.99
CA ALA A 382 8.35 1.75 0.03
C ALA A 382 9.56 2.60 0.51
N ALA A 383 9.44 3.84 1.00
CA ALA A 383 10.63 4.71 1.28
C ALA A 383 11.61 4.31 2.41
N GLN A 384 11.50 3.13 3.02
CA GLN A 384 12.58 2.44 3.75
C GLN A 384 12.72 0.97 3.33
N LEU A 385 11.97 0.52 2.33
CA LEU A 385 12.41 -0.55 1.45
C LEU A 385 13.59 -0.04 0.62
N GLN A 386 14.77 -0.45 1.01
CA GLN A 386 16.00 -0.17 0.30
C GLN A 386 16.18 -1.19 -0.85
N PRO A 387 16.85 -0.83 -1.95
CA PRO A 387 17.21 -1.73 -3.05
C PRO A 387 17.89 -3.05 -2.62
N GLY A 388 17.12 -4.09 -2.38
CA GLY A 388 17.58 -5.39 -1.87
C GLY A 388 16.77 -5.96 -0.72
N ASP A 389 15.87 -5.17 -0.12
CA ASP A 389 14.86 -5.67 0.81
C ASP A 389 13.85 -6.57 0.09
N GLU A 390 13.40 -7.63 0.76
CA GLU A 390 12.30 -8.47 0.29
C GLU A 390 10.97 -8.03 0.92
N ILE A 391 9.87 -8.15 0.17
CA ILE A 391 8.47 -7.87 0.53
C ILE A 391 7.58 -9.03 0.08
N LEU A 392 6.44 -9.20 0.74
CA LEU A 392 5.53 -10.31 0.50
C LEU A 392 4.64 -10.09 -0.72
N LEU A 393 4.49 -11.16 -1.52
CA LEU A 393 3.46 -11.31 -2.56
C LEU A 393 2.24 -12.07 -1.99
N GLY A 394 1.05 -11.99 -2.60
CA GLY A 394 -0.12 -12.76 -2.14
C GLY A 394 -0.14 -14.23 -2.59
N ASP A 395 -0.43 -15.18 -1.69
CA ASP A 395 -0.57 -16.63 -2.01
C ASP A 395 -1.97 -17.02 -2.50
N HIS A 396 -2.22 -16.90 -3.81
CA HIS A 396 -3.52 -17.25 -4.39
C HIS A 396 -3.68 -18.74 -4.77
N ARG A 397 -2.77 -19.64 -4.39
CA ARG A 397 -2.88 -21.08 -4.74
C ARG A 397 -4.09 -21.78 -4.15
N SER A 398 -4.58 -21.30 -3.01
CA SER A 398 -5.79 -21.87 -2.40
C SER A 398 -7.08 -21.48 -3.14
N LEU A 399 -7.02 -20.54 -4.08
CA LEU A 399 -8.14 -20.13 -4.91
C LEU A 399 -8.38 -21.14 -6.06
N GLN A 400 -9.66 -21.52 -6.24
CA GLN A 400 -10.10 -22.52 -7.22
C GLN A 400 -10.47 -21.93 -8.60
N GLY A 401 -10.62 -20.61 -8.71
CA GLY A 401 -11.03 -19.89 -9.92
C GLY A 401 -11.84 -18.63 -9.57
N TRP A 402 -12.30 -17.90 -10.58
CA TRP A 402 -13.23 -16.78 -10.46
C TRP A 402 -14.11 -16.63 -11.72
N ALA A 403 -15.36 -16.22 -11.54
CA ALA A 403 -16.29 -15.97 -12.64
C ALA A 403 -15.91 -14.68 -13.41
N GLY A 404 -16.45 -14.48 -14.62
CA GLY A 404 -16.23 -13.25 -15.38
C GLY A 404 -16.66 -13.36 -16.84
N GLU A 405 -16.33 -12.33 -17.63
CA GLU A 405 -16.59 -12.35 -19.08
C GLU A 405 -15.62 -13.28 -19.82
N GLY A 406 -16.13 -13.90 -20.89
CA GLY A 406 -15.35 -14.66 -21.87
C GLY A 406 -15.02 -16.10 -21.46
N ARG A 407 -14.75 -16.93 -22.47
CA ARG A 407 -14.39 -18.36 -22.34
C ARG A 407 -12.97 -18.67 -22.79
N GLU A 408 -12.51 -19.90 -22.52
CA GLU A 408 -11.24 -20.46 -23.03
C GLU A 408 -10.98 -20.07 -24.48
N ALA A 409 -11.91 -20.48 -25.36
CA ALA A 409 -11.70 -20.50 -26.81
C ALA A 409 -11.52 -19.09 -27.37
N GLU A 410 -12.27 -18.13 -26.84
CA GLU A 410 -12.18 -16.72 -27.21
C GLU A 410 -10.84 -16.15 -26.78
N GLY A 411 -10.41 -16.46 -25.55
CA GLY A 411 -9.08 -16.12 -25.06
C GLY A 411 -7.98 -16.69 -25.95
N TYR A 412 -8.04 -17.99 -26.26
CA TYR A 412 -7.05 -18.70 -27.07
C TYR A 412 -6.83 -18.06 -28.46
N LEU A 413 -7.91 -17.73 -29.18
CA LEU A 413 -7.80 -17.07 -30.48
C LEU A 413 -7.18 -15.67 -30.37
N LEU A 414 -7.54 -14.92 -29.32
CA LEU A 414 -7.02 -13.57 -29.09
C LEU A 414 -5.56 -13.60 -28.66
N GLY A 415 -5.16 -14.61 -27.89
CA GLY A 415 -3.77 -14.85 -27.56
C GLY A 415 -2.92 -15.08 -28.81
N LEU A 416 -3.31 -16.03 -29.68
CA LEU A 416 -2.63 -16.27 -30.96
C LEU A 416 -2.62 -14.99 -31.83
N LEU A 417 -3.67 -14.16 -31.75
CA LEU A 417 -3.73 -12.89 -32.43
C LEU A 417 -2.75 -11.86 -31.86
N VAL A 418 -2.53 -11.81 -30.55
CA VAL A 418 -1.54 -10.91 -29.90
C VAL A 418 -0.11 -11.30 -30.26
N GLY A 419 0.21 -12.58 -30.39
CA GLY A 419 1.50 -13.10 -30.87
C GLY A 419 1.69 -12.93 -32.39
N ASP A 420 1.82 -14.06 -33.12
CA ASP A 420 2.09 -14.10 -34.56
C ASP A 420 0.95 -13.56 -35.47
N GLY A 421 -0.26 -13.34 -34.94
CA GLY A 421 -1.39 -12.84 -35.73
C GLY A 421 -1.27 -11.39 -36.21
N THR A 422 -2.13 -11.00 -37.15
CA THR A 422 -2.22 -9.66 -37.75
C THR A 422 -3.67 -9.15 -37.73
N LEU A 423 -3.93 -8.04 -37.05
CA LEU A 423 -5.24 -7.39 -36.99
C LEU A 423 -5.37 -6.28 -38.05
N LYS A 424 -6.41 -6.33 -38.88
CA LYS A 424 -6.74 -5.34 -39.92
C LYS A 424 -8.17 -4.85 -39.79
N ALA A 425 -8.50 -3.74 -40.46
CA ALA A 425 -9.84 -3.16 -40.43
C ALA A 425 -10.92 -4.09 -41.02
N ASP A 426 -10.56 -4.95 -41.99
CA ASP A 426 -11.48 -5.87 -42.65
C ASP A 426 -11.52 -7.28 -42.04
N LYS A 427 -10.43 -7.74 -41.39
CA LYS A 427 -10.33 -9.04 -40.71
C LYS A 427 -9.11 -9.15 -39.80
N ALA A 428 -9.15 -10.10 -38.87
CA ALA A 428 -7.98 -10.64 -38.20
C ALA A 428 -7.41 -11.79 -39.05
N VAL A 429 -6.10 -12.00 -38.97
CA VAL A 429 -5.41 -13.12 -39.62
C VAL A 429 -4.52 -13.79 -38.59
N LEU A 430 -4.75 -15.07 -38.30
CA LEU A 430 -3.79 -15.90 -37.60
C LEU A 430 -2.85 -16.52 -38.63
N SER A 431 -1.53 -16.42 -38.40
CA SER A 431 -0.50 -17.06 -39.20
C SER A 431 0.18 -18.14 -38.37
N VAL A 432 0.27 -19.35 -38.91
CA VAL A 432 1.00 -20.48 -38.30
C VAL A 432 2.13 -20.88 -39.25
N TRP A 433 3.34 -21.00 -38.72
CA TRP A 433 4.56 -21.22 -39.50
C TRP A 433 5.16 -22.59 -39.17
N ALA A 434 5.46 -23.39 -40.19
CA ALA A 434 6.13 -24.68 -40.02
C ALA A 434 7.08 -24.95 -41.22
N PRO A 435 8.34 -25.38 -41.00
CA PRO A 435 9.31 -25.59 -42.08
C PRO A 435 8.83 -26.54 -43.18
N GLU A 436 8.05 -27.56 -42.81
CA GLU A 436 7.56 -28.64 -43.66
C GLU A 436 6.56 -28.11 -44.70
N LEU A 437 5.82 -27.05 -44.36
CA LEU A 437 4.89 -26.38 -45.26
C LEU A 437 5.60 -25.64 -46.42
N ARG A 438 6.94 -25.51 -46.39
CA ARG A 438 7.71 -24.96 -47.53
C ARG A 438 7.82 -25.93 -48.69
N ALA A 439 7.65 -27.23 -48.45
CA ALA A 439 7.74 -28.27 -49.48
C ALA A 439 6.54 -28.30 -50.45
N VAL A 440 5.50 -27.50 -50.20
CA VAL A 440 4.27 -27.47 -51.01
C VAL A 440 4.52 -26.73 -52.34
N GLY A 441 4.99 -27.48 -53.34
CA GLY A 441 5.18 -27.05 -54.72
C GLY A 441 4.97 -28.22 -55.69
N ALA A 442 3.90 -28.15 -56.48
CA ALA A 442 3.37 -29.19 -57.37
C ALA A 442 2.84 -30.47 -56.67
N ASP A 443 1.56 -30.77 -56.93
CA ASP A 443 0.82 -32.04 -56.81
C ASP A 443 1.02 -32.95 -55.58
N SER A 444 1.58 -32.43 -54.48
CA SER A 444 1.69 -33.11 -53.19
C SER A 444 1.00 -32.32 -52.09
N THR A 445 -0.05 -32.91 -51.49
CA THR A 445 -0.72 -32.36 -50.31
C THR A 445 -0.01 -32.84 -49.05
N VAL A 446 0.95 -32.05 -48.55
CA VAL A 446 1.50 -32.23 -47.19
C VAL A 446 0.36 -31.98 -46.21
N ALA A 447 -0.06 -33.02 -45.48
CA ALA A 447 -1.12 -32.92 -44.48
C ALA A 447 -0.57 -32.33 -43.17
N TYR A 448 -1.33 -31.42 -42.54
CA TYR A 448 -0.92 -30.75 -41.30
C TYR A 448 -0.55 -31.72 -40.17
N ALA A 449 -1.19 -32.90 -40.12
CA ALA A 449 -1.06 -33.94 -39.09
C ALA A 449 0.33 -34.58 -38.92
N ALA A 450 1.37 -34.09 -39.60
CA ALA A 450 2.77 -34.50 -39.46
C ALA A 450 3.68 -33.38 -38.91
N THR A 451 3.12 -32.35 -38.26
CA THR A 451 3.85 -31.18 -37.73
C THR A 451 3.38 -30.81 -36.33
N GLY A 452 4.25 -30.27 -35.45
CA GLY A 452 3.84 -29.78 -34.12
C GLY A 452 2.78 -28.68 -34.16
N ALA A 453 2.84 -27.86 -35.21
CA ALA A 453 1.86 -26.85 -35.57
C ALA A 453 0.44 -27.42 -35.81
N ALA A 454 0.27 -28.74 -35.98
CA ALA A 454 -1.03 -29.38 -36.10
C ALA A 454 -1.92 -29.10 -34.89
N GLY A 455 -1.36 -29.12 -33.68
CA GLY A 455 -2.11 -28.86 -32.45
C GLY A 455 -2.65 -27.44 -32.39
N ILE A 456 -1.80 -26.44 -32.70
CA ILE A 456 -2.22 -25.03 -32.82
C ILE A 456 -3.34 -24.90 -33.85
N VAL A 457 -3.21 -25.52 -35.03
CA VAL A 457 -4.24 -25.47 -36.08
C VAL A 457 -5.55 -26.11 -35.60
N ARG A 458 -5.52 -27.32 -35.01
CA ARG A 458 -6.72 -28.00 -34.48
C ARG A 458 -7.41 -27.15 -33.40
N ALA A 459 -6.66 -26.66 -32.43
CA ALA A 459 -7.20 -25.83 -31.35
C ALA A 459 -7.74 -24.50 -31.88
N ALA A 460 -7.06 -23.87 -32.85
CA ALA A 460 -7.49 -22.59 -33.41
C ALA A 460 -8.71 -22.74 -34.32
N GLU A 461 -8.87 -23.87 -35.02
CA GLU A 461 -10.09 -24.15 -35.80
C GLU A 461 -11.27 -24.53 -34.89
N ALA A 462 -11.04 -25.35 -33.86
CA ALA A 462 -12.05 -25.69 -32.86
C ALA A 462 -12.53 -24.45 -32.09
N ALA A 463 -11.61 -23.62 -31.62
CA ALA A 463 -11.92 -22.36 -30.96
C ALA A 463 -12.60 -21.38 -31.93
N ALA A 464 -12.10 -21.24 -33.17
CA ALA A 464 -12.74 -20.37 -34.17
C ALA A 464 -14.17 -20.82 -34.46
N ALA A 465 -14.47 -22.12 -34.50
CA ALA A 465 -15.81 -22.64 -34.75
C ALA A 465 -16.84 -22.23 -33.68
N THR A 466 -16.41 -21.75 -32.50
CA THR A 466 -17.32 -21.16 -31.49
C THR A 466 -17.83 -19.76 -31.84
N LEU A 467 -17.16 -19.05 -32.76
CA LEU A 467 -17.52 -17.68 -33.14
C LEU A 467 -18.57 -17.64 -34.27
N HIS A 468 -19.35 -16.56 -34.33
CA HIS A 468 -20.38 -16.35 -35.36
C HIS A 468 -19.77 -15.99 -36.73
N HIS A 469 -19.52 -17.00 -37.57
CA HIS A 469 -19.06 -16.81 -38.95
C HIS A 469 -20.20 -16.78 -39.98
N ARG A 470 -19.85 -16.36 -41.21
CA ARG A 470 -20.64 -16.61 -42.41
C ARG A 470 -20.45 -18.06 -42.89
N ALA A 471 -21.44 -18.58 -43.62
CA ALA A 471 -21.43 -19.97 -44.12
C ALA A 471 -20.33 -20.30 -45.15
N ASP A 472 -19.60 -19.29 -45.64
CA ASP A 472 -18.44 -19.43 -46.53
C ASP A 472 -17.08 -19.47 -45.80
N PHE A 473 -17.05 -19.43 -44.46
CA PHE A 473 -15.82 -19.63 -43.68
C PHE A 473 -15.28 -21.07 -43.81
N ARG A 474 -13.96 -21.23 -43.95
CA ARG A 474 -13.28 -22.50 -44.28
C ARG A 474 -12.03 -22.79 -43.44
N GLY A 475 -11.90 -22.21 -42.25
CA GLY A 475 -10.74 -22.44 -41.37
C GLY A 475 -9.43 -21.89 -41.95
N PHE A 476 -8.33 -22.63 -41.78
CA PHE A 476 -7.04 -22.30 -42.38
C PHE A 476 -7.03 -22.54 -43.89
N GLN A 477 -6.53 -21.54 -44.62
CA GLN A 477 -6.30 -21.63 -46.06
C GLN A 477 -5.10 -22.53 -46.37
N ARG A 478 -5.08 -23.10 -47.60
CA ARG A 478 -3.96 -23.92 -48.08
C ARG A 478 -2.61 -23.18 -47.89
N PRO A 479 -1.53 -23.89 -47.53
CA PRO A 479 -0.23 -23.28 -47.28
C PRO A 479 0.26 -22.40 -48.42
N VAL A 480 0.83 -21.24 -48.09
CA VAL A 480 1.37 -20.31 -49.09
C VAL A 480 2.68 -20.88 -49.64
N ALA A 481 2.64 -21.33 -50.90
CA ALA A 481 3.74 -21.99 -51.60
C ALA A 481 5.07 -21.22 -51.45
N GLY A 482 6.14 -21.95 -51.13
CA GLY A 482 7.48 -21.41 -50.90
C GLY A 482 7.67 -20.58 -49.62
N ARG A 483 6.61 -20.24 -48.86
CA ARG A 483 6.73 -19.47 -47.59
C ARG A 483 6.74 -20.35 -46.34
N GLY A 484 5.96 -21.44 -46.34
CA GLY A 484 5.81 -22.30 -45.16
C GLY A 484 4.86 -21.73 -44.11
N GLU A 485 3.77 -21.11 -44.58
CA GLU A 485 2.82 -20.34 -43.79
C GLU A 485 1.39 -20.82 -44.07
N ALA A 486 0.64 -21.15 -43.02
CA ALA A 486 -0.80 -21.36 -43.06
C ALA A 486 -1.51 -20.13 -42.47
N ARG A 487 -2.69 -19.76 -43.01
CA ARG A 487 -3.42 -18.56 -42.58
C ARG A 487 -4.91 -18.81 -42.37
N LEU A 488 -5.43 -18.44 -41.21
CA LEU A 488 -6.87 -18.33 -40.94
C LEU A 488 -7.24 -16.85 -40.92
N ALA A 489 -8.10 -16.41 -41.84
CA ALA A 489 -8.57 -15.03 -41.92
C ALA A 489 -10.05 -14.97 -41.51
N SER A 490 -10.38 -14.19 -40.47
CA SER A 490 -11.73 -14.11 -39.92
C SER A 490 -12.14 -12.67 -39.58
N ALA A 491 -13.36 -12.30 -39.98
CA ALA A 491 -14.01 -11.08 -39.52
C ALA A 491 -14.51 -11.21 -38.08
N ALA A 492 -15.09 -12.35 -37.70
CA ALA A 492 -15.57 -12.59 -36.33
C ALA A 492 -14.44 -12.48 -35.28
N LEU A 493 -13.22 -12.94 -35.60
CA LEU A 493 -12.06 -12.76 -34.72
C LEU A 493 -11.58 -11.30 -34.64
N ARG A 494 -11.73 -10.49 -35.71
CA ARG A 494 -11.54 -9.03 -35.61
C ARG A 494 -12.57 -8.41 -34.69
N ASP A 495 -13.83 -8.81 -34.83
CA ASP A 495 -14.94 -8.23 -34.09
C ASP A 495 -14.86 -8.58 -32.59
N LEU A 496 -14.46 -9.82 -32.27
CA LEU A 496 -14.07 -10.22 -30.92
C LEU A 496 -12.85 -9.42 -30.40
N ALA A 497 -11.80 -9.24 -31.21
CA ALA A 497 -10.62 -8.47 -30.81
C ALA A 497 -10.93 -6.99 -30.55
N PHE A 498 -11.81 -6.39 -31.37
CA PHE A 498 -12.31 -5.02 -31.17
C PHE A 498 -13.23 -4.92 -29.95
N ALA A 499 -14.11 -5.90 -29.71
CA ALA A 499 -14.94 -5.96 -28.50
C ALA A 499 -14.09 -6.06 -27.23
N MET A 500 -12.99 -6.83 -27.28
CA MET A 500 -11.98 -6.92 -26.22
C MET A 500 -10.96 -5.76 -26.23
N GLY A 501 -11.16 -4.72 -27.04
CA GLY A 501 -10.44 -3.45 -26.96
C GLY A 501 -9.13 -3.34 -27.76
N MET A 502 -8.77 -4.30 -28.61
CA MET A 502 -7.66 -4.13 -29.55
C MET A 502 -8.01 -3.16 -30.68
N THR A 503 -7.00 -2.55 -31.29
CA THR A 503 -7.16 -1.74 -32.51
C THR A 503 -6.15 -2.12 -33.60
N VAL A 504 -6.42 -1.75 -34.84
CA VAL A 504 -5.51 -2.00 -35.97
C VAL A 504 -4.15 -1.35 -35.70
N GLY A 505 -3.08 -2.15 -35.73
CA GLY A 505 -1.73 -1.71 -35.37
C GLY A 505 -1.37 -1.79 -33.88
N HIS A 506 -2.32 -2.12 -33.00
CA HIS A 506 -2.13 -2.23 -31.54
C HIS A 506 -2.75 -3.54 -31.01
N LYS A 507 -2.00 -4.64 -31.15
CA LYS A 507 -2.34 -5.97 -30.62
C LYS A 507 -1.61 -6.14 -29.29
N THR A 508 -2.33 -6.22 -28.18
CA THR A 508 -1.77 -6.45 -26.84
C THR A 508 -2.86 -6.98 -25.90
N ILE A 509 -2.49 -7.37 -24.68
CA ILE A 509 -3.46 -7.71 -23.63
C ILE A 509 -4.10 -6.42 -23.14
N THR A 510 -5.44 -6.37 -23.05
CA THR A 510 -6.16 -5.16 -22.60
C THR A 510 -6.65 -5.29 -21.16
N ALA A 511 -6.97 -4.16 -20.52
CA ALA A 511 -7.56 -4.18 -19.17
C ALA A 511 -8.89 -4.96 -19.11
N ARG A 512 -9.65 -5.08 -20.21
CA ARG A 512 -10.84 -5.94 -20.26
C ARG A 512 -10.48 -7.42 -20.19
N MET A 513 -9.38 -7.83 -20.83
CA MET A 513 -8.85 -9.19 -20.74
C MET A 513 -8.31 -9.54 -19.35
N GLU A 514 -7.78 -8.56 -18.62
CA GLU A 514 -7.31 -8.75 -17.25
C GLU A 514 -8.43 -8.86 -16.20
N ARG A 515 -9.65 -8.41 -16.52
CA ARG A 515 -10.87 -8.53 -15.67
C ARG A 515 -11.74 -9.73 -16.04
N ALA A 516 -11.31 -10.50 -17.03
CA ALA A 516 -12.06 -11.62 -17.57
C ALA A 516 -12.05 -12.82 -16.61
N SER A 517 -12.89 -13.81 -16.89
CA SER A 517 -12.98 -15.04 -16.08
C SER A 517 -11.63 -15.75 -15.91
N SER A 518 -11.55 -16.67 -14.94
CA SER A 518 -10.47 -17.67 -14.92
C SER A 518 -10.59 -18.70 -16.05
N GLU A 519 -11.56 -18.59 -16.97
CA GLU A 519 -11.50 -19.26 -18.28
C GLU A 519 -10.67 -18.44 -19.30
N PHE A 520 -10.98 -17.16 -19.41
CA PHE A 520 -10.54 -16.34 -20.52
C PHE A 520 -9.14 -15.79 -20.27
N THR A 521 -8.88 -15.29 -19.05
CA THR A 521 -7.55 -14.87 -18.58
C THR A 521 -6.52 -15.90 -19.01
N THR A 522 -6.82 -17.10 -18.56
CA THR A 522 -6.22 -18.39 -18.73
C THR A 522 -6.05 -18.74 -20.22
N GLY A 523 -7.13 -18.86 -21.01
CA GLY A 523 -7.05 -19.14 -22.46
C GLY A 523 -6.27 -18.11 -23.30
N VAL A 524 -6.33 -16.81 -22.98
CA VAL A 524 -5.47 -15.77 -23.61
C VAL A 524 -4.01 -16.13 -23.46
N LEU A 525 -3.66 -16.63 -22.28
CA LEU A 525 -2.32 -17.07 -21.99
C LEU A 525 -2.03 -18.34 -22.83
N ARG A 526 -2.86 -19.40 -22.94
CA ARG A 526 -2.62 -20.50 -23.94
C ARG A 526 -2.27 -19.95 -25.33
N GLY A 527 -3.13 -19.12 -25.90
CA GLY A 527 -2.99 -18.71 -27.30
C GLY A 527 -1.77 -17.85 -27.58
N LEU A 528 -1.55 -16.85 -26.73
CA LEU A 528 -0.40 -15.94 -26.83
C LEU A 528 0.88 -16.76 -26.68
N PHE A 529 0.76 -17.87 -25.94
CA PHE A 529 1.85 -18.69 -25.55
C PHE A 529 2.19 -19.77 -26.60
N ASP A 530 1.20 -20.42 -27.20
CA ASP A 530 1.35 -21.25 -28.41
C ASP A 530 2.02 -20.54 -29.58
N ALA A 531 1.82 -19.22 -29.73
CA ALA A 531 2.58 -18.41 -30.69
C ALA A 531 4.06 -18.26 -30.27
N ASP A 532 4.40 -17.21 -29.52
CA ASP A 532 5.81 -16.77 -29.37
C ASP A 532 6.66 -17.63 -28.42
N ALA A 533 6.11 -18.70 -27.84
CA ALA A 533 6.84 -19.57 -26.93
C ALA A 533 7.61 -20.69 -27.65
N SER A 534 8.32 -21.50 -26.86
CA SER A 534 9.31 -22.46 -27.33
C SER A 534 9.55 -23.51 -26.23
N VAL A 535 10.55 -24.40 -26.36
CA VAL A 535 11.10 -25.25 -25.28
C VAL A 535 12.62 -25.04 -25.11
N GLN A 536 13.13 -24.91 -23.87
CA GLN A 536 14.28 -24.05 -23.53
C GLN A 536 15.28 -24.56 -22.44
N GLY A 537 15.57 -25.87 -22.29
CA GLY A 537 16.66 -26.38 -21.40
C GLY A 537 16.85 -27.91 -21.38
N ALA A 538 17.41 -28.53 -20.31
CA ALA A 538 17.09 -29.91 -19.85
C ALA A 538 17.85 -30.41 -18.56
N GLN A 539 17.29 -31.42 -17.90
CA GLN A 539 17.61 -32.10 -16.63
C GLN A 539 18.29 -31.29 -15.53
N ASP A 540 19.56 -31.56 -15.23
CA ASP A 540 20.36 -30.86 -14.22
C ASP A 540 20.74 -29.41 -14.61
N LYS A 541 20.30 -28.92 -15.79
CA LYS A 541 20.63 -27.54 -16.37
C LYS A 541 18.84 -25.13 -16.44
N GLY A 542 17.64 -24.80 -17.04
CA GLY A 542 16.92 -25.16 -18.27
C GLY A 542 15.58 -24.43 -18.53
N VAL A 543 14.49 -25.16 -18.39
CA VAL A 543 13.23 -25.22 -19.16
C VAL A 543 11.86 -24.80 -18.48
N SER A 544 10.99 -23.91 -19.04
CA SER A 544 10.98 -22.50 -18.65
C SER A 544 9.70 -21.56 -18.72
N LEU A 545 8.50 -21.87 -19.25
CA LEU A 545 7.16 -21.10 -19.33
C LEU A 545 6.30 -20.28 -20.68
N ARG A 546 6.60 -19.49 -21.94
CA ARG A 546 7.60 -18.40 -22.75
C ARG A 546 7.10 -17.21 -23.64
N LEU A 547 7.37 -15.91 -23.30
CA LEU A 547 6.82 -14.66 -23.91
C LEU A 547 7.77 -13.90 -24.86
N ALA A 548 8.52 -14.55 -25.74
CA ALA A 548 9.47 -13.84 -26.60
C ALA A 548 8.81 -12.72 -27.43
N GLN A 549 8.92 -11.47 -26.99
CA GLN A 549 8.09 -10.33 -27.41
C GLN A 549 8.90 -9.06 -27.65
N SER A 550 8.26 -7.98 -28.10
CA SER A 550 8.87 -6.63 -28.11
C SER A 550 8.06 -5.56 -27.36
N ASP A 551 6.85 -5.88 -26.94
CA ASP A 551 6.06 -5.11 -25.99
C ASP A 551 6.55 -5.41 -24.54
N LEU A 552 6.53 -4.40 -23.68
CA LEU A 552 6.88 -4.48 -22.25
C LEU A 552 5.63 -4.61 -21.39
N ASP A 553 4.55 -3.96 -21.78
CA ASP A 553 3.38 -3.73 -20.94
C ASP A 553 2.46 -4.95 -21.02
N LEU A 554 2.38 -5.57 -22.21
CA LEU A 554 1.88 -6.94 -22.46
C LEU A 554 2.45 -7.96 -21.46
N LEU A 555 3.73 -7.82 -21.11
CA LEU A 555 4.41 -8.72 -20.15
C LEU A 555 3.96 -8.46 -18.71
N GLN A 556 3.73 -7.19 -18.35
CA GLN A 556 3.24 -6.80 -17.04
C GLN A 556 1.79 -7.26 -16.84
N SER A 557 0.96 -7.18 -17.88
CA SER A 557 -0.38 -7.78 -17.88
C SER A 557 -0.30 -9.30 -17.71
N ALA A 558 0.49 -10.01 -18.51
CA ALA A 558 0.68 -11.45 -18.33
C ALA A 558 1.22 -11.82 -16.93
N GLN A 559 2.12 -11.00 -16.36
CA GLN A 559 2.63 -11.14 -14.99
C GLN A 559 1.55 -10.98 -13.92
N ARG A 560 0.59 -10.06 -14.07
CA ARG A 560 -0.51 -9.92 -13.11
C ARG A 560 -1.57 -10.99 -13.28
N MET A 561 -1.96 -11.27 -14.53
CA MET A 561 -3.00 -12.26 -14.88
C MET A 561 -2.71 -13.62 -14.26
N LEU A 562 -1.47 -14.06 -14.37
CA LEU A 562 -1.06 -15.34 -13.84
C LEU A 562 -0.84 -15.28 -12.31
N LEU A 563 -0.42 -14.16 -11.70
CA LEU A 563 -0.31 -14.06 -10.22
C LEU A 563 -1.59 -14.52 -9.51
N ARG A 564 -2.72 -14.02 -10.02
CA ARG A 564 -4.07 -14.31 -9.53
C ARG A 564 -4.42 -15.81 -9.58
N LEU A 565 -3.78 -16.60 -10.45
CA LEU A 565 -3.98 -18.05 -10.56
C LEU A 565 -3.18 -18.86 -9.52
N GLY A 566 -2.55 -18.22 -8.53
CA GLY A 566 -1.63 -18.87 -7.58
C GLY A 566 -0.26 -19.09 -8.20
N ILE A 567 0.15 -18.12 -9.03
CA ILE A 567 1.21 -18.20 -10.03
C ILE A 567 1.85 -16.76 -10.21
N ALA A 568 2.33 -16.05 -9.15
CA ALA A 568 3.06 -14.72 -9.08
C ALA A 568 4.44 -14.65 -9.81
N SER A 569 5.14 -13.54 -10.17
CA SER A 569 6.45 -13.66 -10.90
C SER A 569 7.57 -12.60 -10.81
N THR A 570 8.08 -12.07 -11.94
CA THR A 570 9.20 -11.14 -12.10
C THR A 570 9.01 -10.21 -13.32
N LEU A 571 9.53 -8.97 -13.28
CA LEU A 571 9.95 -8.17 -14.45
C LEU A 571 11.41 -7.66 -14.38
N TYR A 572 12.36 -8.37 -15.00
CA TYR A 572 13.59 -7.78 -15.54
C TYR A 572 13.39 -7.34 -17.03
N PRO A 573 14.23 -6.46 -17.62
CA PRO A 573 14.05 -6.01 -19.00
C PRO A 573 15.10 -6.46 -20.05
N ASN A 574 14.73 -6.26 -21.33
CA ASN A 574 15.57 -5.92 -22.49
C ASN A 574 16.45 -6.89 -23.40
N ARG A 575 16.49 -8.24 -23.38
CA ARG A 575 17.58 -9.11 -23.99
C ARG A 575 18.11 -8.59 -25.30
N ARG A 576 17.39 -8.84 -26.40
CA ARG A 576 18.03 -8.67 -27.71
C ARG A 576 18.12 -7.15 -27.87
N PRO A 577 19.32 -6.59 -28.10
CA PRO A 577 19.47 -5.15 -28.28
C PRO A 577 18.49 -4.67 -29.35
N ALA A 578 17.99 -3.43 -29.18
CA ALA A 578 17.53 -2.71 -30.35
C ALA A 578 18.77 -2.47 -31.23
N GLN A 579 18.77 -3.00 -32.44
CA GLN A 579 19.92 -2.95 -33.34
C GLN A 579 19.45 -3.11 -34.79
N ALA A 580 20.28 -2.68 -35.75
CA ALA A 580 20.12 -3.15 -37.11
C ALA A 580 20.38 -4.66 -37.17
N ARG A 581 19.46 -5.42 -37.78
CA ARG A 581 19.64 -6.84 -38.10
C ARG A 581 19.36 -7.04 -39.58
N ALA A 582 20.20 -7.82 -40.23
CA ALA A 582 19.85 -8.43 -41.50
C ALA A 582 18.77 -9.50 -41.22
N LEU A 583 17.55 -9.24 -41.66
CA LEU A 583 16.43 -10.20 -41.60
C LEU A 583 16.02 -10.58 -43.03
N PRO A 584 15.36 -11.73 -43.24
CA PRO A 584 14.78 -12.08 -44.53
C PRO A 584 13.88 -10.96 -45.07
N ASP A 585 14.04 -10.62 -46.34
CA ASP A 585 13.31 -9.53 -46.98
C ASP A 585 11.90 -9.92 -47.49
N GLY A 586 11.51 -11.19 -47.37
CA GLY A 586 10.27 -11.75 -47.91
C GLY A 586 10.33 -12.16 -49.39
N HIS A 587 11.48 -11.97 -50.03
CA HIS A 587 11.79 -12.31 -51.43
C HIS A 587 12.97 -13.28 -51.58
N GLY A 588 13.67 -13.59 -50.49
CA GLY A 588 14.76 -14.58 -50.44
C GLY A 588 16.15 -13.97 -50.16
N GLY A 589 16.26 -12.64 -50.17
CA GLY A 589 17.45 -11.93 -49.74
C GLY A 589 17.41 -11.59 -48.25
N GLN A 590 18.41 -10.83 -47.80
CA GLN A 590 18.42 -10.20 -46.48
C GLN A 590 18.46 -8.69 -46.61
N ARG A 591 17.68 -8.00 -45.78
CA ARG A 591 17.62 -6.54 -45.70
C ARG A 591 17.87 -6.09 -44.26
N GLY A 592 18.55 -4.96 -44.09
CA GLY A 592 18.74 -4.34 -42.79
C GLY A 592 17.43 -3.74 -42.27
N TYR A 593 16.94 -4.25 -41.13
CA TYR A 593 15.82 -3.70 -40.38
C TYR A 593 16.26 -3.27 -39.00
N ALA A 594 15.75 -2.14 -38.51
CA ALA A 594 15.90 -1.74 -37.12
C ALA A 594 14.96 -2.59 -36.24
N THR A 595 15.49 -3.61 -35.57
CA THR A 595 14.67 -4.43 -34.66
C THR A 595 14.55 -3.75 -33.31
N ARG A 596 13.34 -3.74 -32.73
CA ARG A 596 13.11 -3.30 -31.34
C ARG A 596 13.83 -4.20 -30.34
N ALA A 597 13.96 -3.73 -29.10
CA ALA A 597 14.44 -4.57 -28.01
C ALA A 597 13.51 -5.78 -27.80
N GLN A 598 14.06 -6.92 -27.36
CA GLN A 598 13.26 -8.13 -27.14
C GLN A 598 13.09 -8.49 -25.67
N HIS A 599 11.95 -9.09 -25.40
CA HIS A 599 11.21 -9.08 -24.15
C HIS A 599 10.63 -10.51 -23.87
N GLU A 600 10.22 -10.89 -22.65
CA GLU A 600 9.83 -12.29 -22.24
C GLU A 600 8.89 -12.37 -21.02
N LEU A 601 8.54 -13.59 -20.57
CA LEU A 601 8.25 -14.07 -19.21
C LEU A 601 9.00 -15.47 -19.14
N VAL A 602 9.54 -15.94 -17.97
CA VAL A 602 10.57 -16.98 -17.64
C VAL A 602 10.95 -17.02 -16.11
N ILE A 603 10.85 -18.11 -15.35
CA ILE A 603 9.71 -18.45 -14.48
C ILE A 603 9.91 -19.74 -13.61
N SER A 604 10.23 -19.68 -12.30
CA SER A 604 10.94 -20.78 -11.61
C SER A 604 10.52 -21.44 -10.29
N GLY A 605 9.91 -22.62 -10.42
CA GLY A 605 9.61 -23.53 -9.32
C GLY A 605 8.34 -24.39 -9.49
N ASP A 606 7.59 -24.69 -8.44
CA ASP A 606 6.36 -25.52 -8.56
C ASP A 606 5.28 -24.80 -9.33
N ASN A 607 5.33 -23.48 -9.49
CA ASN A 607 4.29 -22.78 -10.23
C ASN A 607 4.25 -23.13 -11.70
N LEU A 608 5.34 -23.65 -12.28
CA LEU A 608 5.25 -24.23 -13.59
C LEU A 608 4.57 -25.62 -13.45
N ALA A 609 4.73 -26.39 -12.36
CA ALA A 609 3.95 -27.63 -12.05
C ALA A 609 2.44 -27.35 -11.96
N TRP A 610 2.06 -26.26 -11.28
CA TRP A 610 0.69 -25.73 -11.24
C TRP A 610 0.10 -25.37 -12.62
N TYR A 611 0.86 -25.49 -13.72
CA TYR A 611 0.53 -24.85 -14.99
C TYR A 611 0.12 -25.77 -16.15
N ALA A 612 0.58 -27.01 -16.22
CA ALA A 612 -0.27 -27.98 -16.92
C ALA A 612 -1.52 -28.25 -16.10
N GLU A 613 -1.38 -28.24 -14.77
CA GLU A 613 -2.41 -28.71 -13.85
C GLU A 613 -3.63 -27.81 -13.86
N ARG A 614 -3.50 -26.53 -13.49
CA ARG A 614 -4.65 -25.62 -13.49
C ARG A 614 -5.18 -25.38 -14.90
N ILE A 615 -4.37 -25.73 -15.92
CA ILE A 615 -4.29 -24.93 -17.13
C ILE A 615 -3.90 -25.81 -18.40
N GLY A 616 -2.96 -25.57 -19.35
CA GLY A 616 -2.93 -26.39 -20.64
C GLY A 616 -2.44 -25.82 -22.04
N PHE A 617 -1.50 -26.37 -22.80
CA PHE A 617 -1.04 -25.80 -24.10
C PHE A 617 -1.73 -26.37 -25.35
N ALA A 618 -1.41 -25.91 -26.58
CA ALA A 618 -1.97 -26.47 -27.82
C ALA A 618 -0.95 -26.90 -28.90
N ASP A 619 0.35 -26.56 -28.85
CA ASP A 619 1.39 -26.96 -29.82
C ASP A 619 1.93 -28.35 -29.52
N ASP A 620 1.64 -29.34 -30.39
CA ASP A 620 1.94 -30.77 -30.19
C ASP A 620 3.44 -31.13 -30.13
N GLU A 621 4.37 -30.26 -30.54
CA GLU A 621 5.81 -30.57 -30.42
C GLU A 621 6.36 -29.97 -29.13
N LYS A 622 5.98 -28.74 -28.86
CA LYS A 622 6.31 -28.09 -27.61
C LYS A 622 5.58 -28.80 -26.42
N ALA A 623 4.48 -29.53 -26.70
CA ALA A 623 3.66 -30.47 -25.88
C ALA A 623 4.30 -31.79 -25.42
N ASP A 624 5.25 -32.31 -26.20
CA ASP A 624 5.98 -33.51 -25.81
C ASP A 624 7.32 -33.10 -25.16
N LYS A 625 7.83 -31.94 -25.57
CA LYS A 625 9.06 -31.38 -25.05
C LYS A 625 8.95 -30.91 -23.62
N LEU A 626 7.87 -30.23 -23.22
CA LEU A 626 7.55 -30.08 -21.81
C LEU A 626 6.63 -31.23 -21.34
N ALA A 627 6.78 -32.45 -21.89
CA ALA A 627 6.32 -33.79 -21.40
C ALA A 627 7.42 -34.82 -21.12
N GLN A 628 8.68 -34.52 -21.44
CA GLN A 628 9.79 -35.44 -21.30
C GLN A 628 10.48 -35.55 -19.91
N ALA A 629 10.41 -34.59 -18.97
CA ALA A 629 11.35 -34.56 -17.84
C ALA A 629 10.98 -33.99 -16.45
N LEU A 630 9.75 -33.53 -16.15
CA LEU A 630 9.20 -33.52 -14.76
C LEU A 630 9.03 -34.97 -14.27
N SER A 631 8.53 -35.83 -15.15
CA SER A 631 8.65 -37.27 -15.18
C SER A 631 10.09 -37.80 -15.06
N SER A 632 11.10 -37.01 -15.41
CA SER A 632 12.51 -37.41 -15.25
C SER A 632 13.21 -36.75 -14.05
N TYR A 633 12.54 -35.88 -13.28
CA TYR A 633 13.14 -35.42 -12.02
C TYR A 633 13.19 -36.52 -10.98
N ARG A 634 14.34 -36.54 -10.31
CA ARG A 634 14.68 -37.51 -9.27
C ARG A 634 14.70 -36.89 -7.88
N ARG A 635 14.23 -35.65 -7.75
CA ARG A 635 14.15 -34.90 -6.50
C ARG A 635 12.96 -33.96 -6.55
N GLU A 636 12.37 -33.70 -5.39
CA GLU A 636 11.44 -32.60 -5.23
C GLU A 636 12.09 -31.25 -5.56
N LEU A 637 11.22 -30.36 -5.98
CA LEU A 637 11.48 -29.01 -6.41
C LEU A 637 11.68 -28.16 -5.09
N ASN A 638 12.52 -27.10 -4.97
CA ASN A 638 12.89 -26.36 -3.69
C ASN A 638 11.66 -25.72 -2.90
N ARG A 639 11.72 -24.74 -1.96
CA ARG A 639 10.48 -24.06 -1.37
C ARG A 639 10.19 -22.57 -1.73
N GLU A 640 8.89 -22.24 -1.91
CA GLU A 640 8.17 -20.96 -2.03
C GLU A 640 7.74 -20.29 -0.73
N ARG A 641 7.89 -18.97 -0.80
CA ARG A 641 8.05 -17.99 0.24
C ARG A 641 7.28 -16.69 -0.04
N PHE A 642 6.72 -16.49 -1.23
CA PHE A 642 5.96 -15.34 -1.69
C PHE A 642 6.69 -14.03 -1.51
N THR A 643 7.79 -13.84 -2.24
CA THR A 643 8.67 -12.69 -2.03
C THR A 643 9.08 -12.01 -3.31
N ALA A 644 8.93 -10.69 -3.33
CA ALA A 644 9.56 -9.80 -4.29
C ALA A 644 10.65 -8.96 -3.61
N THR A 645 11.80 -8.78 -4.25
CA THR A 645 12.94 -7.98 -3.82
C THR A 645 12.83 -6.59 -4.41
N VAL A 646 12.92 -5.53 -3.63
CA VAL A 646 12.93 -4.16 -4.14
C VAL A 646 14.14 -3.93 -5.06
N ALA A 647 13.91 -3.57 -6.32
CA ALA A 647 14.97 -3.14 -7.23
C ALA A 647 15.29 -1.67 -7.00
N ARG A 648 14.24 -0.85 -6.99
CA ARG A 648 14.28 0.59 -6.89
C ARG A 648 12.90 1.12 -6.50
N LEU A 649 12.92 2.31 -5.95
CA LEU A 649 11.76 3.09 -5.59
C LEU A 649 12.04 4.48 -6.14
N GLU A 650 11.20 4.94 -7.06
CA GLU A 650 11.48 6.12 -7.88
C GLU A 650 10.26 7.04 -7.85
N ASP A 651 10.45 8.35 -7.67
CA ASP A 651 9.37 9.32 -7.84
C ASP A 651 8.76 9.21 -9.24
N ASP A 652 7.44 9.03 -9.31
CA ASP A 652 6.70 8.59 -10.50
C ASP A 652 5.57 9.57 -10.83
N GLY A 653 5.93 10.85 -10.74
CA GLY A 653 4.98 11.94 -10.83
C GLY A 653 3.90 11.81 -9.77
N GLU A 654 2.71 12.30 -10.08
CA GLU A 654 1.73 12.59 -9.05
C GLU A 654 0.29 12.54 -9.55
N GLU A 655 -0.53 11.76 -8.84
CA GLU A 655 -1.76 11.17 -9.33
C GLU A 655 -2.79 10.95 -8.22
N THR A 656 -4.05 11.04 -8.61
CA THR A 656 -5.15 10.23 -8.08
C THR A 656 -4.67 8.85 -7.60
N VAL A 657 -4.59 8.71 -6.29
CA VAL A 657 -4.49 7.41 -5.62
C VAL A 657 -5.92 6.84 -5.46
N TYR A 658 -6.20 5.68 -4.84
CA TYR A 658 -7.52 4.94 -4.67
C TYR A 658 -8.69 4.99 -3.45
N ASP A 659 -8.98 4.41 -2.14
CA ASP A 659 -8.53 3.71 -0.72
C ASP A 659 -9.31 2.59 0.16
N VAL A 660 -8.76 1.55 0.88
CA VAL A 660 -9.56 0.54 1.73
C VAL A 660 -9.22 0.28 3.21
N THR A 661 -10.24 0.10 4.06
CA THR A 661 -10.19 -0.70 5.30
C THR A 661 -10.75 -2.11 5.08
N VAL A 662 -9.88 -3.12 5.08
CA VAL A 662 -10.27 -4.55 5.03
C VAL A 662 -10.41 -5.08 6.46
N ALA A 663 -11.49 -5.82 6.72
CA ALA A 663 -11.79 -6.43 8.01
C ALA A 663 -10.76 -7.51 8.40
N ASP A 664 -10.58 -7.71 9.71
CA ASP A 664 -9.69 -8.68 10.39
C ASP A 664 -8.18 -8.59 10.06
N VAL A 665 -7.81 -8.64 8.78
CA VAL A 665 -6.42 -8.70 8.30
C VAL A 665 -5.81 -7.30 8.09
N HIS A 666 -6.65 -6.27 7.91
CA HIS A 666 -6.24 -4.89 7.63
C HIS A 666 -5.25 -4.79 6.46
N ALA A 667 -5.48 -5.60 5.41
CA ALA A 667 -4.61 -5.70 4.25
C ALA A 667 -5.40 -6.16 3.02
N PHE A 668 -4.84 -5.91 1.84
CA PHE A 668 -5.39 -6.29 0.54
C PHE A 668 -4.24 -6.58 -0.42
N ASP A 669 -4.54 -7.23 -1.55
CA ASP A 669 -3.65 -7.35 -2.69
C ASP A 669 -3.55 -6.04 -3.48
N ALA A 670 -2.33 -5.60 -3.77
CA ALA A 670 -2.04 -4.40 -4.55
C ALA A 670 -0.96 -4.70 -5.61
N ASN A 671 -1.38 -4.96 -6.85
CA ASN A 671 -0.54 -5.44 -7.95
C ASN A 671 0.27 -6.72 -7.61
N GLY A 672 -0.22 -7.53 -6.67
CA GLY A 672 0.46 -8.70 -6.12
C GLY A 672 1.01 -8.55 -4.70
N LEU A 673 1.00 -7.35 -4.10
CA LEU A 673 1.70 -7.03 -2.83
C LEU A 673 0.73 -6.64 -1.70
N HIS A 674 1.06 -6.97 -0.43
CA HIS A 674 0.19 -6.70 0.74
C HIS A 674 0.27 -5.26 1.30
N ALA A 675 -0.86 -4.70 1.78
CA ALA A 675 -1.17 -3.26 2.04
C ALA A 675 -1.88 -2.93 3.42
N HIS A 676 -2.31 -1.67 3.82
CA HIS A 676 -2.89 -1.33 5.19
C HIS A 676 -3.65 0.05 5.49
N ASN A 677 -4.38 0.26 6.65
CA ASN A 677 -5.21 1.47 7.11
C ASN A 677 -5.04 2.13 8.58
N CYS A 678 -5.61 3.32 9.00
CA CYS A 678 -5.42 4.00 10.35
C CYS A 678 -6.32 5.26 10.76
N GLY A 679 -6.13 5.99 11.92
CA GLY A 679 -6.94 7.18 12.42
C GLY A 679 -6.56 7.97 13.76
N GLU A 680 -6.67 9.33 13.91
CA GLU A 680 -6.71 10.18 15.19
C GLU A 680 -7.31 11.68 15.18
N GLN A 681 -6.61 12.85 15.42
CA GLN A 681 -7.16 14.25 15.70
C GLN A 681 -6.44 15.54 15.07
N PRO A 682 -7.05 16.79 14.99
CA PRO A 682 -6.58 18.00 14.22
C PRO A 682 -5.80 19.16 14.95
N LEU A 683 -4.83 19.84 14.29
CA LEU A 683 -3.81 20.76 14.91
C LEU A 683 -3.21 21.90 14.00
N PRO A 684 -2.49 22.92 14.54
CA PRO A 684 -1.73 23.92 13.75
C PRO A 684 -0.32 23.45 13.32
N SER A 685 0.34 24.19 12.41
CA SER A 685 1.70 23.89 11.91
C SER A 685 2.75 23.68 13.00
N TYR A 686 3.42 22.53 13.01
CA TYR A 686 4.32 22.01 14.07
C TYR A 686 3.67 21.84 15.45
N GLY A 687 2.38 22.12 15.60
CA GLY A 687 1.62 21.92 16.82
C GLY A 687 1.39 20.44 17.12
N CYS A 688 1.09 20.16 18.39
CA CYS A 688 0.88 18.81 18.89
C CYS A 688 -0.27 18.74 19.90
N CYS A 689 -0.79 17.54 20.15
CA CYS A 689 -1.79 17.26 21.18
C CYS A 689 -1.28 16.16 22.10
N ASP A 690 -0.97 16.55 23.33
CA ASP A 690 -0.84 15.61 24.44
C ASP A 690 -2.23 15.25 24.98
N LEU A 691 -2.50 13.98 25.26
CA LEU A 691 -3.87 13.48 25.52
C LEU A 691 -3.95 12.68 26.81
N GLY A 692 -5.02 12.87 27.58
CA GLY A 692 -5.27 12.12 28.82
C GLY A 692 -6.75 12.02 29.18
N PRO A 693 -7.42 10.88 28.91
CA PRO A 693 -8.84 10.71 29.24
C PRO A 693 -9.07 10.29 30.70
N ILE A 694 -10.16 10.79 31.28
CA ILE A 694 -10.64 10.46 32.62
C ILE A 694 -11.83 9.49 32.54
N ILE A 695 -11.77 8.40 33.30
CA ILE A 695 -12.80 7.35 33.32
C ILE A 695 -13.99 7.79 34.18
N LEU A 696 -15.06 8.27 33.53
CA LEU A 696 -16.21 8.90 34.20
C LEU A 696 -16.97 7.95 35.15
N THR A 697 -16.99 6.65 34.84
CA THR A 697 -17.71 5.65 35.64
C THR A 697 -17.18 5.52 37.06
N ARG A 698 -15.91 5.88 37.32
CA ARG A 698 -15.30 5.91 38.68
C ARG A 698 -15.79 7.07 39.56
N PHE A 699 -16.63 7.96 39.02
CA PHE A 699 -17.21 9.12 39.70
C PHE A 699 -18.73 8.99 39.93
N VAL A 700 -19.35 7.87 39.54
CA VAL A 700 -20.74 7.59 39.88
C VAL A 700 -20.83 6.97 41.27
N ARG A 701 -21.72 7.51 42.11
CA ARG A 701 -22.15 6.92 43.38
C ARG A 701 -23.49 6.21 43.22
N HIS A 702 -23.71 5.17 44.01
CA HIS A 702 -24.93 4.35 44.03
C HIS A 702 -25.45 3.94 42.63
N PRO A 703 -24.60 3.34 41.76
CA PRO A 703 -24.95 3.07 40.37
C PRO A 703 -26.25 2.28 40.22
N PHE A 704 -27.08 2.70 39.26
CA PHE A 704 -28.44 2.22 38.98
C PHE A 704 -29.46 2.39 40.12
N GLY A 705 -29.04 2.93 41.27
CA GLY A 705 -29.87 3.15 42.45
C GLY A 705 -29.99 1.96 43.41
N PHE A 706 -29.10 0.96 43.33
CA PHE A 706 -29.18 -0.23 44.21
C PHE A 706 -28.86 0.07 45.70
N SER A 707 -28.01 1.07 45.98
CA SER A 707 -27.53 1.38 47.33
C SER A 707 -27.82 2.82 47.80
N GLY A 708 -28.64 3.58 47.06
CA GLY A 708 -28.90 4.99 47.31
C GLY A 708 -29.38 5.72 46.06
N GLU A 709 -29.35 7.05 46.06
CA GLU A 709 -29.66 7.85 44.88
C GLU A 709 -28.44 7.96 43.94
N ALA A 710 -28.61 7.52 42.69
CA ALA A 710 -27.54 7.49 41.70
C ALA A 710 -27.09 8.93 41.35
N SER A 711 -25.82 9.25 41.61
CA SER A 711 -25.32 10.63 41.54
C SER A 711 -23.86 10.72 41.08
N PHE A 712 -23.47 11.86 40.50
CA PHE A 712 -22.12 12.07 39.96
C PHE A 712 -21.26 12.97 40.86
N ASP A 713 -20.01 12.56 41.09
CA ASP A 713 -19.07 13.17 42.02
C ASP A 713 -18.27 14.31 41.39
N PHE A 714 -18.95 15.42 41.11
CA PHE A 714 -18.36 16.60 40.48
C PHE A 714 -17.16 17.17 41.26
N GLU A 715 -17.18 17.13 42.60
CA GLU A 715 -16.07 17.63 43.44
C GLU A 715 -14.79 16.81 43.24
N ARG A 716 -14.86 15.47 43.34
CA ARG A 716 -13.70 14.60 43.09
C ARG A 716 -13.27 14.67 41.63
N PHE A 717 -14.22 14.77 40.69
CA PHE A 717 -13.91 14.90 39.27
C PHE A 717 -13.10 16.18 39.00
N ALA A 718 -13.49 17.32 39.57
CA ALA A 718 -12.72 18.57 39.49
C ALA A 718 -11.30 18.44 40.08
N GLN A 719 -11.14 17.80 41.24
CA GLN A 719 -9.83 17.56 41.87
C GLN A 719 -8.91 16.69 41.01
N VAL A 720 -9.49 15.70 40.31
CA VAL A 720 -8.78 14.78 39.42
C VAL A 720 -8.42 15.46 38.10
N VAL A 721 -9.33 16.22 37.50
CA VAL A 721 -9.07 17.06 36.32
C VAL A 721 -7.93 18.05 36.60
N ALA A 722 -7.98 18.76 37.74
CA ALA A 722 -6.95 19.73 38.11
C ALA A 722 -5.56 19.10 38.29
N THR A 723 -5.51 17.86 38.77
CA THR A 723 -4.26 17.08 38.86
C THR A 723 -3.81 16.56 37.50
N GLN A 724 -4.75 16.19 36.62
CA GLN A 724 -4.47 15.72 35.26
C GLN A 724 -3.89 16.84 34.37
N VAL A 725 -4.33 18.09 34.53
CA VAL A 725 -3.70 19.24 33.84
C VAL A 725 -2.21 19.35 34.18
N ARG A 726 -1.83 19.16 35.45
CA ARG A 726 -0.41 19.14 35.85
C ARG A 726 0.33 17.91 35.32
N ALA A 727 -0.33 16.75 35.29
CA ALA A 727 0.24 15.53 34.75
C ALA A 727 0.63 15.70 33.27
N LEU A 728 -0.29 16.22 32.44
CA LEU A 728 -0.06 16.51 31.02
C LEU A 728 0.91 17.69 30.79
N ASP A 729 0.84 18.77 31.59
CA ASP A 729 1.83 19.85 31.51
C ASP A 729 3.26 19.33 31.74
N ASN A 730 3.43 18.34 32.62
CA ASN A 730 4.72 17.68 32.84
C ASN A 730 5.11 16.70 31.70
N VAL A 731 4.15 16.05 31.02
CA VAL A 731 4.46 15.20 29.84
C VAL A 731 5.21 16.01 28.77
N LEU A 732 4.82 17.28 28.56
CA LEU A 732 5.48 18.18 27.59
C LEU A 732 6.98 18.40 27.89
N ASP A 733 7.38 18.32 29.16
CA ASP A 733 8.77 18.50 29.61
C ASP A 733 9.51 17.15 29.74
N VAL A 734 8.81 16.03 29.96
CA VAL A 734 9.36 14.66 30.05
C VAL A 734 9.57 14.02 28.66
N THR A 735 8.72 14.34 27.69
CA THR A 735 8.65 13.62 26.40
C THR A 735 9.91 13.79 25.53
N PHE A 736 10.27 12.74 24.77
CA PHE A 736 11.21 12.90 23.68
C PHE A 736 10.54 13.69 22.54
N TRP A 737 11.06 14.87 22.25
CA TRP A 737 10.61 15.69 21.12
C TRP A 737 11.29 15.24 19.82
N PRO A 738 10.54 14.83 18.78
CA PRO A 738 11.14 14.34 17.55
C PRO A 738 11.86 15.43 16.74
N LEU A 739 11.25 16.62 16.67
CA LEU A 739 11.79 17.77 15.94
C LEU A 739 12.04 18.98 16.85
N PRO A 740 13.09 19.78 16.61
CA PRO A 740 13.30 21.07 17.28
C PRO A 740 12.11 22.02 17.12
N GLN A 741 11.46 22.06 15.94
CA GLN A 741 10.31 22.93 15.67
C GLN A 741 9.09 22.57 16.53
N GLN A 742 8.78 21.27 16.65
CA GLN A 742 7.70 20.78 17.51
C GLN A 742 7.99 21.08 18.98
N ARG A 743 9.24 20.90 19.42
CA ARG A 743 9.66 21.30 20.78
C ARG A 743 9.49 22.80 21.01
N ALA A 744 9.87 23.63 20.05
CA ALA A 744 9.76 25.08 20.15
C ALA A 744 8.31 25.57 20.19
N GLU A 745 7.44 25.03 19.33
CA GLU A 745 6.02 25.38 19.31
C GLU A 745 5.28 24.86 20.56
N SER A 746 5.59 23.64 21.00
CA SER A 746 5.12 23.10 22.28
C SER A 746 5.57 23.96 23.48
N ALA A 747 6.87 24.31 23.55
CA ALA A 747 7.38 25.19 24.60
C ALA A 747 6.71 26.59 24.57
N ALA A 748 6.36 27.09 23.39
CA ALA A 748 5.75 28.41 23.20
C ALA A 748 4.24 28.46 23.53
N LYS A 749 3.51 27.33 23.46
CA LYS A 749 2.03 27.28 23.54
C LYS A 749 1.45 26.25 24.53
N ARG A 750 2.24 25.25 24.94
CA ARG A 750 1.95 24.18 25.92
C ARG A 750 0.55 23.59 25.79
N ARG A 751 0.19 23.16 24.58
CA ARG A 751 -1.14 22.62 24.20
C ARG A 751 -1.32 21.20 24.76
N ILE A 752 -2.37 20.98 25.55
CA ILE A 752 -2.76 19.66 26.09
C ILE A 752 -4.26 19.39 25.83
N GLY A 753 -4.69 18.15 26.03
CA GLY A 753 -6.06 17.71 25.87
C GLY A 753 -6.47 16.73 26.97
N VAL A 754 -6.96 17.26 28.08
CA VAL A 754 -7.74 16.49 29.06
C VAL A 754 -9.07 16.12 28.41
N GLY A 755 -9.43 14.85 28.50
CA GLY A 755 -10.69 14.32 27.97
C GLY A 755 -11.35 13.38 28.95
N PHE A 756 -12.34 12.63 28.47
CA PHE A 756 -13.02 11.61 29.26
C PHE A 756 -13.34 10.36 28.44
N THR A 757 -13.74 9.28 29.13
CA THR A 757 -14.29 8.05 28.53
C THR A 757 -15.39 7.45 29.38
N GLY A 758 -16.30 6.68 28.78
CA GLY A 758 -17.41 6.03 29.46
C GLY A 758 -18.62 6.93 29.70
N MET A 759 -18.82 7.97 28.87
CA MET A 759 -19.99 8.86 28.99
C MET A 759 -21.31 8.08 28.89
N GLY A 760 -21.41 7.16 27.92
CA GLY A 760 -22.56 6.27 27.76
C GLY A 760 -22.89 5.46 29.02
N ASN A 761 -21.90 4.78 29.58
CA ASN A 761 -22.08 4.02 30.84
C ASN A 761 -22.43 4.92 32.02
N THR A 762 -21.82 6.11 32.08
CA THR A 762 -22.04 7.06 33.18
C THR A 762 -23.50 7.50 33.22
N LEU A 763 -24.09 7.85 32.07
CA LEU A 763 -25.52 8.19 32.01
C LEU A 763 -26.40 6.98 32.37
N ALA A 764 -26.12 5.79 31.83
CA ALA A 764 -26.87 4.58 32.18
C ALA A 764 -26.77 4.23 33.69
N MET A 765 -25.60 4.37 34.31
CA MET A 765 -25.37 4.19 35.75
C MET A 765 -26.06 5.26 36.60
N LEU A 766 -26.28 6.46 36.05
CA LEU A 766 -27.10 7.53 36.63
C LEU A 766 -28.60 7.37 36.32
N LYS A 767 -29.01 6.28 35.65
CA LYS A 767 -30.38 5.97 35.24
C LYS A 767 -30.94 6.93 34.16
N LEU A 768 -30.06 7.58 33.41
CA LEU A 768 -30.38 8.56 32.36
C LEU A 768 -30.14 7.96 30.97
N ARG A 769 -31.04 8.28 30.03
CA ARG A 769 -30.89 7.93 28.62
C ARG A 769 -29.91 8.88 27.92
N TYR A 770 -28.97 8.34 27.15
CA TYR A 770 -28.01 9.12 26.36
C TYR A 770 -28.69 9.99 25.28
N ASP A 771 -29.76 9.49 24.66
CA ASP A 771 -30.52 10.15 23.58
C ASP A 771 -31.57 11.16 24.09
N ARG A 772 -31.64 11.44 25.40
CA ARG A 772 -32.62 12.38 25.98
C ARG A 772 -31.98 13.66 26.50
N GLU A 773 -32.82 14.63 26.81
CA GLU A 773 -32.41 15.98 27.19
C GLU A 773 -31.72 15.97 28.56
N GLU A 774 -32.29 15.25 29.53
CA GLU A 774 -31.76 15.10 30.89
C GLU A 774 -30.37 14.41 30.89
N GLY A 775 -30.14 13.48 29.95
CA GLY A 775 -28.84 12.86 29.73
C GLY A 775 -27.81 13.83 29.12
N ARG A 776 -28.24 14.68 28.17
CA ARG A 776 -27.43 15.75 27.59
C ARG A 776 -27.11 16.85 28.61
N GLU A 777 -28.04 17.23 29.48
CA GLU A 777 -27.82 18.18 30.59
C GLU A 777 -26.74 17.68 31.56
N VAL A 778 -26.73 16.38 31.89
CA VAL A 778 -25.70 15.81 32.76
C VAL A 778 -24.35 15.69 32.02
N ALA A 779 -24.34 15.34 30.74
CA ALA A 779 -23.13 15.36 29.92
C ALA A 779 -22.53 16.78 29.82
N VAL A 780 -23.38 17.81 29.67
CA VAL A 780 -23.04 19.24 29.74
C VAL A 780 -22.41 19.58 31.08
N ARG A 781 -23.04 19.23 32.20
CA ARG A 781 -22.50 19.50 33.55
C ARG A 781 -21.15 18.82 33.80
N ILE A 782 -20.93 17.63 33.25
CA ILE A 782 -19.63 16.92 33.31
C ILE A 782 -18.59 17.67 32.48
N ALA A 783 -18.92 18.06 31.25
CA ALA A 783 -18.00 18.80 30.37
C ALA A 783 -17.69 20.21 30.90
N GLU A 784 -18.67 20.90 31.47
CA GLU A 784 -18.50 22.17 32.16
C GLU A 784 -17.57 22.02 33.37
N CYS A 785 -17.82 21.05 34.24
CA CYS A 785 -16.95 20.79 35.39
C CYS A 785 -15.50 20.47 34.96
N MET A 786 -15.32 19.75 33.84
CA MET A 786 -14.00 19.49 33.26
C MET A 786 -13.33 20.79 32.76
N ARG A 787 -14.05 21.62 32.00
CA ARG A 787 -13.58 22.93 31.54
C ARG A 787 -13.13 23.79 32.72
N ASP A 788 -14.02 23.99 33.67
CA ASP A 788 -13.83 24.90 34.79
C ASP A 788 -12.69 24.47 35.72
N ALA A 789 -12.56 23.17 36.00
CA ALA A 789 -11.46 22.64 36.79
C ALA A 789 -10.12 22.72 36.04
N ALA A 790 -10.11 22.44 34.73
CA ALA A 790 -8.89 22.47 33.93
C ALA A 790 -8.33 23.89 33.79
N TYR A 791 -9.17 24.86 33.47
CA TYR A 791 -8.74 26.26 33.31
C TYR A 791 -8.26 26.86 34.65
N ARG A 792 -9.00 26.66 35.76
CA ARG A 792 -8.53 27.11 37.09
C ARG A 792 -7.20 26.43 37.50
N ALA A 793 -7.01 25.14 37.16
CA ALA A 793 -5.73 24.46 37.39
C ALA A 793 -4.58 25.02 36.53
N SER A 794 -4.85 25.39 35.27
CA SER A 794 -3.84 25.97 34.39
C SER A 794 -3.46 27.41 34.79
N VAL A 795 -4.38 28.18 35.36
CA VAL A 795 -4.05 29.48 36.01
C VAL A 795 -3.23 29.25 37.29
N ALA A 796 -3.55 28.23 38.10
CA ALA A 796 -2.74 27.87 39.26
C ALA A 796 -1.31 27.45 38.88
N LEU A 797 -1.14 26.72 37.76
CA LEU A 797 0.18 26.41 37.20
C LEU A 797 0.86 27.64 36.58
N ALA A 798 0.12 28.63 36.08
CA ALA A 798 0.71 29.90 35.61
C ALA A 798 1.30 30.70 36.78
N ARG A 799 0.57 30.77 37.91
CA ARG A 799 1.06 31.35 39.18
C ARG A 799 2.33 30.68 39.71
N GLU A 800 2.52 29.38 39.47
CA GLU A 800 3.67 28.61 40.00
C GLU A 800 4.85 28.47 39.03
N LYS A 801 4.58 28.13 37.76
CA LYS A 801 5.58 27.77 36.72
C LYS A 801 5.68 28.81 35.59
N GLY A 802 4.85 29.86 35.61
CA GLY A 802 4.73 30.86 34.54
C GLY A 802 3.72 30.46 33.45
N ALA A 803 3.06 31.46 32.87
CA ALA A 803 2.16 31.31 31.71
C ALA A 803 2.89 30.81 30.44
N PHE A 804 2.17 30.38 29.41
CA PHE A 804 2.80 29.99 28.14
C PHE A 804 3.44 31.21 27.43
N PRO A 805 4.63 31.10 26.80
CA PRO A 805 5.37 32.26 26.27
C PRO A 805 4.66 33.14 25.23
N LYS A 806 3.70 32.60 24.45
CA LYS A 806 2.89 33.37 23.49
C LYS A 806 1.57 33.91 24.08
N PHE A 807 1.38 33.90 25.40
CA PHE A 807 0.14 34.37 26.03
C PHE A 807 -0.01 35.89 25.91
N ASP A 808 -1.12 36.31 25.34
CA ASP A 808 -1.61 37.70 25.37
C ASP A 808 -3.05 37.70 25.91
N ALA A 809 -3.32 38.47 26.96
CA ALA A 809 -4.59 38.38 27.69
C ALA A 809 -5.79 38.92 26.88
N ASP A 810 -5.57 39.96 26.07
CA ASP A 810 -6.64 40.60 25.31
C ASP A 810 -6.96 39.80 24.03
N GLY A 811 -5.95 39.26 23.34
CA GLY A 811 -6.14 38.32 22.23
C GLY A 811 -6.73 36.98 22.67
N TYR A 812 -6.29 36.41 23.80
CA TYR A 812 -6.79 35.12 24.30
C TYR A 812 -8.26 35.19 24.72
N LEU A 813 -8.67 36.29 25.35
CA LEU A 813 -10.05 36.54 25.80
C LEU A 813 -10.86 37.39 24.80
N ALA A 814 -10.39 37.53 23.55
CA ALA A 814 -11.06 38.29 22.51
C ALA A 814 -12.45 37.69 22.20
N LYS A 815 -13.46 38.56 22.01
CA LYS A 815 -14.84 38.13 21.75
C LYS A 815 -14.91 37.21 20.53
N GLY A 816 -15.21 35.93 20.77
CA GLY A 816 -15.30 34.89 19.74
C GLY A 816 -14.51 33.64 20.10
N THR A 817 -13.38 33.78 20.81
CA THR A 817 -12.58 32.64 21.29
C THR A 817 -13.36 31.80 22.29
N PHE A 818 -12.96 30.53 22.45
CA PHE A 818 -13.49 29.66 23.50
C PHE A 818 -13.34 30.31 24.88
N ALA A 819 -12.16 30.85 25.19
CA ALA A 819 -11.88 31.46 26.48
C ALA A 819 -12.73 32.71 26.77
N SER A 820 -13.23 33.42 25.75
CA SER A 820 -14.18 34.53 25.95
C SER A 820 -15.55 34.10 26.52
N ARG A 821 -15.87 32.80 26.50
CA ARG A 821 -17.08 32.21 27.12
C ARG A 821 -16.84 31.61 28.52
N LEU A 822 -15.62 31.68 29.05
CA LEU A 822 -15.35 31.20 30.41
C LEU A 822 -16.08 32.05 31.46
N PRO A 823 -16.42 31.48 32.64
CA PRO A 823 -16.87 32.22 33.80
C PRO A 823 -16.01 33.45 34.11
N GLN A 824 -16.64 34.54 34.57
CA GLN A 824 -15.97 35.83 34.76
C GLN A 824 -14.83 35.79 35.79
N ASP A 825 -14.92 34.93 36.80
CA ASP A 825 -13.83 34.68 37.75
C ASP A 825 -12.62 34.10 37.04
N ILE A 826 -12.80 33.07 36.21
CA ILE A 826 -11.71 32.46 35.42
C ILE A 826 -11.11 33.49 34.45
N GLN A 827 -11.94 34.31 33.78
CA GLN A 827 -11.42 35.37 32.90
C GLN A 827 -10.61 36.43 33.65
N ALA A 828 -11.00 36.80 34.87
CA ALA A 828 -10.25 37.72 35.71
C ALA A 828 -8.92 37.09 36.18
N ASP A 829 -8.95 35.83 36.60
CA ASP A 829 -7.78 35.05 37.03
C ASP A 829 -6.76 34.90 35.88
N ILE A 830 -7.22 34.65 34.65
CA ILE A 830 -6.40 34.63 33.42
C ILE A 830 -5.79 36.00 33.14
N ARG A 831 -6.53 37.11 33.25
CA ARG A 831 -5.97 38.47 33.08
C ARG A 831 -4.93 38.81 34.14
N GLN A 832 -5.14 38.38 35.39
CA GLN A 832 -4.28 38.73 36.53
C GLN A 832 -3.00 37.89 36.61
N HIS A 833 -3.03 36.63 36.15
CA HIS A 833 -1.94 35.67 36.36
C HIS A 833 -1.48 34.93 35.08
N GLY A 834 -2.17 35.10 33.97
CA GLY A 834 -1.99 34.29 32.77
C GLY A 834 -2.45 32.84 32.95
N ILE A 835 -2.18 32.02 31.93
CA ILE A 835 -2.56 30.61 31.90
C ILE A 835 -1.38 29.76 31.40
N ARG A 836 -1.18 28.57 31.99
CA ARG A 836 -0.02 27.71 31.71
C ARG A 836 -0.07 27.05 30.33
N ASN A 837 -1.28 26.74 29.88
CA ASN A 837 -1.56 25.96 28.68
C ASN A 837 -2.52 26.75 27.79
N SER A 838 -2.24 26.85 26.49
CA SER A 838 -3.12 27.61 25.58
C SER A 838 -4.49 26.95 25.37
N HIS A 839 -4.53 25.62 25.39
CA HIS A 839 -5.70 24.78 25.25
C HIS A 839 -5.54 23.56 26.15
N LEU A 840 -6.67 23.03 26.60
CA LEU A 840 -6.75 22.15 27.76
C LEU A 840 -7.67 20.94 27.55
N LEU A 841 -8.55 20.95 26.54
CA LEU A 841 -9.73 20.09 26.50
C LEU A 841 -9.85 19.41 25.12
N SER A 842 -9.85 18.07 25.10
CA SER A 842 -9.98 17.28 23.87
C SER A 842 -10.70 15.96 24.13
N ILE A 843 -11.67 15.60 23.29
CA ILE A 843 -12.33 14.29 23.34
C ILE A 843 -11.84 13.48 22.14
N ALA A 844 -10.98 12.49 22.40
CA ALA A 844 -10.40 11.60 21.41
C ALA A 844 -11.02 10.18 21.49
N PRO A 845 -10.86 9.33 20.46
CA PRO A 845 -11.32 7.94 20.51
C PRO A 845 -10.43 7.13 21.46
N THR A 846 -11.02 6.48 22.44
CA THR A 846 -10.28 5.82 23.55
C THR A 846 -10.20 4.30 23.47
N GLY A 847 -10.65 3.67 22.37
CA GLY A 847 -10.89 2.22 22.25
C GLY A 847 -9.89 1.25 22.89
N THR A 848 -8.58 1.49 22.76
CA THR A 848 -7.56 0.61 23.39
C THR A 848 -7.32 0.91 24.87
N VAL A 849 -7.52 2.16 25.34
CA VAL A 849 -7.36 2.51 26.76
C VAL A 849 -8.63 2.27 27.57
N SER A 850 -9.82 2.38 26.97
CA SER A 850 -11.09 2.00 27.62
C SER A 850 -11.14 0.51 27.91
N LEU A 851 -10.77 -0.31 26.92
CA LEU A 851 -10.65 -1.76 27.10
C LEU A 851 -9.68 -2.10 28.24
N ALA A 852 -8.48 -1.53 28.22
CA ALA A 852 -7.39 -1.88 29.15
C ALA A 852 -7.58 -1.34 30.58
N PHE A 853 -8.05 -0.11 30.76
CA PHE A 853 -8.06 0.59 32.05
C PHE A 853 -9.48 0.94 32.57
N ALA A 854 -10.50 0.90 31.71
CA ALA A 854 -11.89 1.20 32.05
C ALA A 854 -12.84 -0.01 31.90
N ASP A 855 -12.28 -1.23 31.88
CA ASP A 855 -13.02 -2.51 31.78
C ASP A 855 -14.07 -2.52 30.65
N ASN A 856 -13.66 -2.02 29.48
CA ASN A 856 -14.50 -1.92 28.28
C ASN A 856 -15.76 -1.02 28.44
N ALA A 857 -15.65 0.05 29.23
CA ALA A 857 -16.56 1.19 29.14
C ALA A 857 -16.51 1.87 27.74
N SER A 858 -17.57 2.57 27.37
CA SER A 858 -17.78 3.23 26.08
C SER A 858 -16.71 4.26 25.74
N ASN A 859 -16.47 4.43 24.44
CA ASN A 859 -15.29 5.12 23.94
C ASN A 859 -15.47 6.63 23.91
N GLY A 860 -14.76 7.35 24.77
CA GLY A 860 -14.79 8.81 24.78
C GLY A 860 -16.16 9.33 25.20
N ILE A 861 -16.78 10.09 24.29
CA ILE A 861 -18.16 10.56 24.37
C ILE A 861 -19.19 9.53 23.87
N GLU A 862 -18.79 8.44 23.20
CA GLU A 862 -19.73 7.50 22.57
C GLU A 862 -20.71 6.84 23.56
N PRO A 863 -21.93 6.49 23.12
CA PRO A 863 -22.75 5.50 23.81
C PRO A 863 -22.07 4.11 23.75
N PRO A 864 -22.50 3.14 24.56
CA PRO A 864 -22.05 1.75 24.42
C PRO A 864 -22.43 1.22 23.03
N PHE A 865 -21.55 0.48 22.35
CA PHE A 865 -21.88 -0.04 21.01
C PHE A 865 -22.89 -1.19 21.09
N SER A 866 -22.60 -2.17 21.95
CA SER A 866 -23.44 -3.31 22.31
C SER A 866 -23.08 -3.72 23.74
N TRP A 867 -24.03 -4.34 24.45
CA TRP A 867 -23.83 -4.80 25.84
C TRP A 867 -22.86 -5.99 25.93
N THR A 868 -22.87 -6.85 24.90
CA THR A 868 -21.91 -7.94 24.72
C THR A 868 -21.57 -8.09 23.23
N TYR A 869 -20.35 -8.55 22.93
CA TYR A 869 -19.91 -8.90 21.58
C TYR A 869 -18.69 -9.83 21.64
N THR A 870 -18.51 -10.66 20.62
CA THR A 870 -17.29 -11.49 20.49
C THR A 870 -16.17 -10.67 19.85
N ARG A 871 -14.97 -10.72 20.44
CA ARG A 871 -13.76 -10.13 19.86
C ARG A 871 -12.68 -11.19 19.70
N LYS A 872 -12.19 -11.32 18.46
CA LYS A 872 -11.03 -12.17 18.15
C LYS A 872 -9.75 -11.36 18.35
N LYS A 873 -8.73 -11.97 18.93
CA LYS A 873 -7.38 -11.40 19.12
C LYS A 873 -6.36 -12.42 18.64
N ARG A 874 -5.36 -11.96 17.89
CA ARG A 874 -4.25 -12.78 17.45
C ARG A 874 -3.17 -12.83 18.53
N GLU A 875 -2.72 -14.03 18.87
CA GLU A 875 -1.63 -14.23 19.83
C GLU A 875 -0.24 -14.10 19.19
N GLY A 876 0.79 -13.99 20.03
CA GLY A 876 2.18 -13.85 19.59
C GLY A 876 2.76 -15.07 18.86
N ASP A 877 2.10 -16.23 18.94
CA ASP A 877 2.40 -17.44 18.14
C ASP A 877 1.65 -17.47 16.78
N GLY A 878 0.77 -16.51 16.54
CA GLY A 878 -0.04 -16.38 15.34
C GLY A 878 -1.42 -17.04 15.39
N THR A 879 -1.77 -17.75 16.47
CA THR A 879 -3.11 -18.30 16.72
C THR A 879 -4.15 -17.22 17.01
N MET A 880 -5.44 -17.57 17.04
CA MET A 880 -6.55 -16.64 17.32
C MET A 880 -7.30 -17.07 18.58
N SER A 881 -7.25 -16.23 19.62
CA SER A 881 -8.10 -16.34 20.81
C SER A 881 -9.42 -15.61 20.57
N GLU A 882 -10.54 -16.22 20.93
CA GLU A 882 -11.84 -15.54 20.96
C GLU A 882 -12.22 -15.20 22.39
N TYR A 883 -12.58 -13.94 22.62
CA TYR A 883 -13.02 -13.42 23.90
C TYR A 883 -14.45 -12.90 23.76
N THR A 884 -15.37 -13.37 24.60
CA THR A 884 -16.59 -12.60 24.89
C THR A 884 -16.17 -11.32 25.60
N VAL A 885 -16.55 -10.17 25.07
CA VAL A 885 -16.30 -8.86 25.68
C VAL A 885 -17.64 -8.28 26.12
N GLU A 886 -17.65 -7.76 27.34
CA GLU A 886 -18.84 -7.29 28.03
C GLU A 886 -18.70 -5.78 28.32
N ASP A 887 -19.77 -5.01 28.18
CA ASP A 887 -19.81 -3.59 28.53
C ASP A 887 -19.79 -3.38 30.05
N TYR A 888 -18.97 -2.42 30.53
CA TYR A 888 -18.80 -2.17 31.96
C TYR A 888 -20.12 -1.93 32.73
N ALA A 889 -21.04 -1.14 32.17
CA ALA A 889 -22.32 -0.86 32.86
C ALA A 889 -23.21 -2.10 32.90
N TRP A 890 -23.24 -2.88 31.82
CA TRP A 890 -23.95 -4.16 31.80
C TRP A 890 -23.39 -5.13 32.86
N ARG A 891 -22.07 -5.37 32.88
CA ARG A 891 -21.41 -6.25 33.87
C ARG A 891 -21.71 -5.83 35.31
N LEU A 892 -21.65 -4.53 35.57
CA LEU A 892 -21.90 -3.96 36.88
C LEU A 892 -23.37 -4.14 37.30
N TYR A 893 -24.31 -3.96 36.38
CA TYR A 893 -25.74 -4.17 36.61
C TYR A 893 -26.04 -5.64 36.95
N CYS A 894 -25.45 -6.60 36.22
CA CYS A 894 -25.51 -8.04 36.56
C CYS A 894 -25.01 -8.29 38.00
N THR A 895 -23.84 -7.74 38.32
CA THR A 895 -23.14 -7.97 39.60
C THR A 895 -23.92 -7.40 40.80
N LEU A 896 -24.70 -6.35 40.58
CA LEU A 896 -25.57 -5.74 41.60
C LEU A 896 -26.95 -6.41 41.73
N GLY A 897 -27.23 -7.47 40.96
CA GLY A 897 -28.50 -8.21 40.98
C GLY A 897 -29.57 -7.69 40.00
N GLY A 898 -29.17 -6.91 38.99
CA GLY A 898 -30.05 -6.43 37.94
C GLY A 898 -30.43 -7.50 36.91
N ASN A 899 -31.69 -7.49 36.48
CA ASN A 899 -32.19 -8.44 35.47
C ASN A 899 -31.78 -8.01 34.05
N VAL A 900 -30.91 -8.78 33.39
CA VAL A 900 -30.46 -8.52 32.01
C VAL A 900 -31.48 -8.89 30.94
N ASP A 901 -32.40 -9.82 31.21
CA ASP A 901 -33.48 -10.17 30.29
C ASP A 901 -34.55 -9.07 30.21
N GLN A 902 -34.49 -8.09 31.13
CA GLN A 902 -35.37 -6.94 31.21
C GLN A 902 -34.59 -5.66 31.59
N LEU A 903 -33.62 -5.27 30.75
CA LEU A 903 -32.86 -4.05 30.94
C LEU A 903 -33.79 -2.81 31.06
N PRO A 904 -33.62 -1.96 32.10
CA PRO A 904 -34.36 -0.71 32.24
C PRO A 904 -34.12 0.24 31.05
N GLY A 905 -35.13 1.01 30.67
CA GLY A 905 -35.12 1.86 29.47
C GLY A 905 -34.10 3.02 29.42
N TYR A 906 -33.21 3.15 30.41
CA TYR A 906 -32.02 4.00 30.37
C TYR A 906 -30.78 3.30 29.78
N PHE A 907 -30.78 1.97 29.67
CA PHE A 907 -29.86 1.26 28.79
C PHE A 907 -30.25 1.57 27.34
N VAL A 908 -29.35 2.25 26.63
CA VAL A 908 -29.45 2.54 25.19
C VAL A 908 -28.08 2.35 24.58
N ASN A 909 -27.98 1.60 23.49
CA ASN A 909 -26.75 1.41 22.74
C ASN A 909 -26.76 2.15 21.38
N ALA A 910 -25.60 2.21 20.73
CA ALA A 910 -25.38 2.93 19.48
C ALA A 910 -26.27 2.48 18.30
N LEU A 911 -26.83 1.27 18.35
CA LEU A 911 -27.70 0.70 17.32
C LEU A 911 -29.18 1.02 17.55
N GLU A 912 -29.53 1.56 18.73
CA GLU A 912 -30.90 1.89 19.17
C GLU A 912 -31.21 3.39 19.09
N MET A 913 -30.25 4.21 18.66
CA MET A 913 -30.34 5.68 18.63
C MET A 913 -30.55 6.24 17.23
N SER A 914 -31.10 7.45 17.14
CA SER A 914 -31.13 8.20 15.88
C SER A 914 -29.78 8.91 15.62
N ALA A 915 -29.48 9.14 14.33
CA ALA A 915 -28.33 9.95 13.92
C ALA A 915 -28.39 11.39 14.48
N LEU A 916 -29.60 11.94 14.62
CA LEU A 916 -29.83 13.27 15.20
C LEU A 916 -29.46 13.31 16.68
N ASP A 917 -29.71 12.25 17.46
CA ASP A 917 -29.33 12.19 18.87
C ASP A 917 -27.81 12.02 19.05
N HIS A 918 -27.12 11.35 18.11
CA HIS A 918 -25.66 11.36 18.04
C HIS A 918 -25.10 12.79 17.84
N VAL A 919 -25.70 13.59 16.95
CA VAL A 919 -25.32 15.00 16.71
C VAL A 919 -25.68 15.88 17.90
N ALA A 920 -26.88 15.73 18.48
CA ALA A 920 -27.36 16.55 19.59
C ALA A 920 -26.50 16.42 20.87
N MET A 921 -25.87 15.26 21.10
CA MET A 921 -24.88 15.11 22.17
C MET A 921 -23.56 15.85 21.87
N MET A 922 -23.13 15.91 20.60
CA MET A 922 -21.97 16.74 20.22
C MET A 922 -22.29 18.23 20.38
N GLU A 923 -23.46 18.66 19.92
CA GLU A 923 -23.98 20.03 20.03
C GLU A 923 -24.04 20.50 21.49
N ALA A 924 -24.50 19.64 22.40
CA ALA A 924 -24.51 19.94 23.83
C ALA A 924 -23.09 20.08 24.44
N VAL A 925 -22.14 19.21 24.07
CA VAL A 925 -20.82 19.11 24.73
C VAL A 925 -19.73 19.99 24.08
N GLN A 926 -19.78 20.24 22.78
CA GLN A 926 -18.75 20.99 22.04
C GLN A 926 -18.50 22.43 22.56
N PRO A 927 -19.50 23.20 23.05
CA PRO A 927 -19.27 24.52 23.66
C PRO A 927 -18.32 24.52 24.86
N TYR A 928 -18.05 23.35 25.45
CA TYR A 928 -17.18 23.13 26.61
C TYR A 928 -15.84 22.45 26.25
N VAL A 929 -15.54 22.23 24.96
CA VAL A 929 -14.27 21.64 24.48
C VAL A 929 -13.51 22.63 23.59
N ASP A 930 -12.35 23.10 24.05
CA ASP A 930 -11.55 24.13 23.35
C ASP A 930 -10.86 23.61 22.08
N THR A 931 -10.42 22.35 22.03
CA THR A 931 -10.05 21.67 20.78
C THR A 931 -11.30 21.04 20.13
N ALA A 932 -11.23 19.79 19.65
CA ALA A 932 -12.29 19.13 18.90
C ALA A 932 -12.82 17.87 19.60
N ILE A 933 -14.04 17.49 19.27
CA ILE A 933 -14.64 16.19 19.62
C ILE A 933 -14.47 15.23 18.44
N SER A 934 -13.72 14.15 18.64
CA SER A 934 -13.68 13.00 17.75
C SER A 934 -14.75 12.00 18.19
N LYS A 935 -15.86 11.95 17.45
CA LYS A 935 -17.01 11.06 17.63
C LYS A 935 -17.51 10.65 16.25
N THR A 936 -17.90 9.39 16.11
CA THR A 936 -18.58 8.91 14.90
C THR A 936 -20.09 9.00 15.10
N VAL A 937 -20.78 9.70 14.19
CA VAL A 937 -22.23 9.68 14.13
C VAL A 937 -22.66 8.42 13.39
N ASN A 938 -23.20 7.43 14.10
CA ASN A 938 -23.74 6.23 13.48
C ASN A 938 -25.07 6.55 12.80
N ILE A 939 -25.23 6.04 11.57
CA ILE A 939 -26.38 6.29 10.69
C ILE A 939 -27.04 4.95 10.36
N PRO A 940 -28.35 4.76 10.58
CA PRO A 940 -29.03 3.52 10.19
C PRO A 940 -28.87 3.13 8.71
N ALA A 941 -28.87 1.82 8.43
CA ALA A 941 -28.62 1.27 7.08
C ALA A 941 -29.69 1.63 6.03
N ASP A 942 -30.85 2.09 6.50
CA ASP A 942 -32.03 2.54 5.77
C ASP A 942 -32.25 4.06 5.86
N TYR A 943 -31.41 4.80 6.61
CA TYR A 943 -31.59 6.24 6.88
C TYR A 943 -31.66 7.07 5.58
N PRO A 944 -32.63 8.00 5.43
CA PRO A 944 -32.81 8.79 4.20
C PRO A 944 -31.65 9.74 3.88
N TYR A 945 -31.41 9.96 2.58
CA TYR A 945 -30.33 10.82 2.10
C TYR A 945 -30.58 12.31 2.34
N ASP A 946 -31.82 12.79 2.22
CA ASP A 946 -32.15 14.19 2.49
C ASP A 946 -32.02 14.53 3.98
N ASP A 947 -32.44 13.63 4.86
CA ASP A 947 -32.25 13.77 6.32
C ASP A 947 -30.75 13.74 6.69
N PHE A 948 -29.96 12.90 6.01
CA PHE A 948 -28.50 12.86 6.19
C PHE A 948 -27.82 14.19 5.82
N LYS A 949 -28.20 14.83 4.72
CA LYS A 949 -27.74 16.19 4.37
C LYS A 949 -28.11 17.21 5.45
N GLY A 950 -29.24 16.98 6.13
CA GLY A 950 -29.66 17.72 7.32
C GLY A 950 -28.64 17.66 8.48
N LEU A 951 -27.98 16.53 8.70
CA LEU A 951 -27.03 16.33 9.81
C LEU A 951 -25.82 17.29 9.73
N TYR A 952 -25.23 17.44 8.55
CA TYR A 952 -24.09 18.35 8.34
C TYR A 952 -24.52 19.82 8.38
N LEU A 953 -25.73 20.14 7.93
CA LEU A 953 -26.31 21.49 8.06
C LEU A 953 -26.67 21.83 9.50
N GLN A 954 -27.11 20.85 10.31
CA GLN A 954 -27.27 21.00 11.75
C GLN A 954 -25.90 21.20 12.42
N ALA A 955 -24.93 20.32 12.17
CA ALA A 955 -23.59 20.40 12.74
C ALA A 955 -22.94 21.78 12.53
N TRP A 956 -23.11 22.36 11.33
CA TRP A 956 -22.72 23.73 11.06
C TRP A 956 -23.49 24.76 11.92
N ARG A 957 -24.83 24.75 11.87
CA ARG A 957 -25.67 25.69 12.67
C ARG A 957 -25.46 25.57 14.18
N SER A 958 -25.02 24.40 14.64
CA SER A 958 -24.72 24.05 16.04
C SER A 958 -23.29 24.39 16.45
N HIS A 959 -22.54 25.08 15.59
CA HIS A 959 -21.13 25.46 15.77
C HIS A 959 -20.20 24.29 16.10
N LEU A 960 -20.47 23.09 15.55
CA LEU A 960 -19.52 21.99 15.62
C LEU A 960 -18.26 22.33 14.81
N LYS A 961 -17.10 21.86 15.30
CA LYS A 961 -15.80 22.07 14.66
C LYS A 961 -15.55 21.09 13.51
N GLY A 962 -16.20 19.93 13.55
CA GLY A 962 -16.23 18.99 12.43
C GLY A 962 -17.28 17.91 12.61
N LEU A 963 -17.47 17.09 11.57
CA LEU A 963 -18.38 15.95 11.59
C LEU A 963 -17.83 14.78 10.76
N ALA A 964 -17.97 13.57 11.28
CA ALA A 964 -17.77 12.31 10.59
C ALA A 964 -18.95 11.37 10.88
N THR A 965 -19.42 10.66 9.87
CA THR A 965 -20.65 9.86 9.91
C THR A 965 -20.37 8.45 9.41
N TYR A 966 -20.74 7.39 10.11
CA TYR A 966 -20.60 6.01 9.61
C TYR A 966 -21.97 5.38 9.40
N ARG A 967 -22.23 4.90 8.18
CA ARG A 967 -23.51 4.32 7.77
C ARG A 967 -23.31 2.86 7.36
N PRO A 968 -23.44 1.85 8.25
CA PRO A 968 -23.39 0.45 7.82
C PRO A 968 -24.34 0.24 6.66
N ASN A 969 -23.83 -0.28 5.56
CA ASN A 969 -24.58 -0.52 4.34
C ASN A 969 -23.97 -1.72 3.61
N SER A 970 -24.56 -2.19 2.52
CA SER A 970 -24.04 -3.32 1.74
C SER A 970 -22.55 -3.16 1.39
N ILE A 971 -22.09 -1.92 1.34
CA ILE A 971 -20.76 -1.55 0.89
C ILE A 971 -19.82 -1.22 2.07
N LEU A 972 -20.30 -0.63 3.19
CA LEU A 972 -19.50 -0.39 4.43
C LEU A 972 -19.48 -1.55 5.45
N GLY A 973 -20.32 -2.57 5.28
CA GLY A 973 -20.43 -3.68 6.25
C GLY A 973 -20.91 -3.24 7.64
N ALA A 974 -20.48 -3.97 8.68
CA ALA A 974 -20.73 -3.63 10.09
C ALA A 974 -19.57 -4.12 10.98
N VAL A 975 -18.89 -3.18 11.66
CA VAL A 975 -17.60 -3.39 12.34
C VAL A 975 -17.66 -4.28 13.59
N LEU A 976 -18.83 -4.41 14.22
CA LEU A 976 -19.02 -5.19 15.46
C LEU A 976 -20.35 -5.94 15.41
N GLN A 977 -20.31 -7.26 15.58
CA GLN A 977 -21.50 -8.12 15.57
C GLN A 977 -22.10 -8.23 16.99
N ALA A 978 -23.28 -7.66 17.17
CA ALA A 978 -24.20 -8.01 18.24
C ALA A 978 -24.89 -9.35 17.92
N PRO A 979 -25.35 -10.12 18.93
CA PRO A 979 -26.14 -11.33 18.69
C PRO A 979 -27.44 -10.99 17.91
N ALA A 980 -27.70 -11.74 16.84
CA ALA A 980 -28.80 -11.44 15.94
C ALA A 980 -30.17 -11.67 16.59
N LYS A 981 -31.10 -10.71 16.41
CA LYS A 981 -32.54 -11.00 16.55
C LYS A 981 -32.98 -11.79 15.32
N GLU A 982 -33.64 -12.93 15.53
CA GLU A 982 -34.22 -13.70 14.44
C GLU A 982 -35.30 -12.88 13.71
N VAL A 983 -35.08 -12.64 12.42
CA VAL A 983 -36.09 -12.15 11.48
C VAL A 983 -36.07 -13.07 10.27
N ALA A 984 -37.17 -13.79 10.05
CA ALA A 984 -37.24 -14.82 9.02
C ALA A 984 -37.09 -14.23 7.61
N GLN A 985 -36.17 -14.77 6.82
CA GLN A 985 -35.98 -14.44 5.40
C GLN A 985 -36.38 -15.62 4.50
N ALA A 986 -36.89 -15.31 3.30
CA ALA A 986 -37.26 -16.29 2.29
C ALA A 986 -36.08 -16.59 1.33
N PRO A 987 -35.98 -17.81 0.77
CA PRO A 987 -34.80 -18.25 0.03
C PRO A 987 -34.77 -17.80 -1.44
N VAL A 988 -33.56 -17.63 -1.97
CA VAL A 988 -33.25 -17.50 -3.41
C VAL A 988 -32.03 -18.36 -3.74
N THR A 989 -31.98 -18.96 -4.93
CA THR A 989 -30.99 -19.99 -5.35
C THR A 989 -30.00 -19.49 -6.41
N ALA A 990 -28.77 -20.03 -6.41
CA ALA A 990 -27.70 -19.70 -7.37
C ALA A 990 -27.11 -20.96 -8.07
N VAL A 991 -26.40 -20.78 -9.20
CA VAL A 991 -25.82 -21.82 -10.08
C VAL A 991 -24.50 -21.29 -10.74
N ALA A 992 -23.53 -22.15 -11.11
CA ALA A 992 -22.19 -21.77 -11.61
C ALA A 992 -21.60 -22.75 -12.68
N GLU A 993 -20.53 -22.36 -13.41
CA GLU A 993 -19.85 -23.10 -14.53
C GLU A 993 -18.32 -22.70 -14.70
N PRO A 994 -17.47 -23.28 -15.62
CA PRO A 994 -16.07 -23.76 -15.31
C PRO A 994 -14.79 -22.93 -15.71
N ALA A 995 -13.67 -23.55 -16.19
CA ALA A 995 -12.29 -23.01 -16.40
C ALA A 995 -11.41 -23.71 -17.52
N ALA A 996 -10.15 -23.24 -17.75
CA ALA A 996 -9.41 -23.24 -19.06
C ALA A 996 -7.83 -23.39 -19.00
N PRO A 997 -6.98 -23.12 -20.06
CA PRO A 997 -5.57 -23.60 -20.22
C PRO A 997 -4.37 -22.64 -20.69
N VAL A 998 -3.06 -23.07 -20.73
CA VAL A 998 -1.68 -22.44 -21.06
C VAL A 998 -0.36 -23.33 -21.33
N ASP A 999 0.76 -22.74 -21.89
CA ASP A 999 2.14 -23.18 -22.43
C ASP A 999 3.29 -23.98 -21.67
N PRO A 1000 4.51 -24.11 -22.29
CA PRO A 1000 5.94 -24.36 -21.85
C PRO A 1000 7.17 -23.38 -21.54
N MET A 1001 7.46 -22.14 -22.03
CA MET A 1001 8.67 -21.16 -21.78
C MET A 1001 8.97 -19.71 -20.79
N ARG A 1002 8.28 -18.71 -19.97
CA ARG A 1002 6.89 -17.99 -19.48
C ARG A 1002 5.70 -18.18 -18.37
N THR A 1003 5.19 -19.25 -17.76
CA THR A 1003 4.30 -19.29 -16.52
C THR A 1003 4.72 -18.42 -15.34
N VAL A 1004 3.95 -17.51 -14.81
CA VAL A 1004 4.42 -16.58 -13.75
C VAL A 1004 4.73 -17.36 -12.43
N ILE A 1005 5.98 -17.33 -11.90
CA ILE A 1005 6.34 -18.13 -10.70
C ILE A 1005 6.83 -17.39 -9.45
N GLU A 1006 6.04 -17.66 -8.41
CA GLU A 1006 6.17 -17.39 -7.00
C GLU A 1006 7.53 -17.94 -6.55
N SER A 1007 7.58 -19.26 -6.28
CA SER A 1007 8.76 -20.11 -6.47
C SER A 1007 8.38 -21.61 -6.47
N ARG A 1008 8.63 -22.43 -5.43
CA ARG A 1008 8.70 -23.93 -5.41
C ARG A 1008 8.03 -24.68 -4.20
N PRO A 1009 7.93 -26.03 -4.14
CA PRO A 1009 7.28 -26.80 -3.06
C PRO A 1009 8.18 -27.07 -1.83
N GLN A 1010 8.98 -28.16 -1.70
CA GLN A 1010 9.82 -28.35 -0.48
C GLN A 1010 11.14 -29.16 -0.52
N GLY A 1011 11.67 -29.53 -1.68
CA GLY A 1011 12.85 -30.40 -1.85
C GLY A 1011 14.22 -29.73 -2.04
N GLY A 1012 14.93 -30.19 -3.08
CA GLY A 1012 16.34 -29.93 -3.38
C GLY A 1012 16.66 -30.31 -4.84
N LEU A 1013 17.28 -29.44 -5.63
CA LEU A 1013 17.24 -29.58 -7.09
C LEU A 1013 18.37 -30.38 -7.77
N ALA A 1014 18.17 -30.67 -9.05
CA ALA A 1014 19.28 -31.00 -9.95
C ALA A 1014 19.92 -29.69 -10.44
N ALA A 1015 21.24 -29.68 -10.55
CA ALA A 1015 22.01 -28.47 -10.81
C ALA A 1015 23.35 -28.82 -11.48
N VAL A 1016 23.89 -27.90 -12.27
CA VAL A 1016 25.26 -28.00 -12.80
C VAL A 1016 26.09 -26.82 -12.35
N ALA A 1017 27.24 -27.14 -11.75
CA ALA A 1017 28.40 -26.27 -11.70
C ALA A 1017 29.13 -26.32 -13.05
N GLU A 1018 29.25 -25.20 -13.75
CA GLU A 1018 30.15 -25.09 -14.91
C GLU A 1018 31.23 -24.04 -14.65
N LYS A 1019 32.48 -24.39 -14.99
CA LYS A 1019 33.65 -23.50 -14.92
C LYS A 1019 33.59 -22.53 -16.10
N VAL A 1020 33.64 -21.22 -15.82
CA VAL A 1020 33.69 -20.16 -16.82
C VAL A 1020 35.04 -19.45 -16.73
N GLU A 1021 35.80 -19.52 -17.80
CA GLU A 1021 37.11 -18.89 -17.96
C GLU A 1021 37.03 -17.83 -19.07
N TYR A 1022 37.52 -16.62 -18.79
CA TYR A 1022 37.46 -15.48 -19.71
C TYR A 1022 38.61 -14.50 -19.47
N TRP A 1023 39.04 -13.80 -20.51
CA TRP A 1023 40.11 -12.80 -20.42
C TRP A 1023 39.54 -11.39 -20.41
N THR A 1024 40.15 -10.53 -19.60
CA THR A 1024 39.84 -9.12 -19.44
C THR A 1024 41.13 -8.31 -19.55
N GLN A 1025 41.07 -7.00 -19.72
CA GLN A 1025 42.28 -6.17 -19.74
C GLN A 1025 43.05 -6.20 -18.40
N GLU A 1026 42.43 -6.66 -17.31
CA GLU A 1026 43.05 -6.94 -15.99
C GLU A 1026 43.68 -8.33 -15.89
N GLY A 1027 43.55 -9.17 -16.91
CA GLY A 1027 44.07 -10.54 -16.98
C GLY A 1027 43.00 -11.63 -17.05
N HIS A 1028 43.43 -12.87 -16.81
CA HIS A 1028 42.59 -14.07 -16.88
C HIS A 1028 41.71 -14.21 -15.63
N LYS A 1029 40.39 -14.29 -15.84
CA LYS A 1029 39.38 -14.46 -14.79
C LYS A 1029 38.80 -15.88 -14.87
N ARG A 1030 38.62 -16.50 -13.70
CA ARG A 1030 38.09 -17.87 -13.54
C ARG A 1030 36.99 -17.84 -12.48
N LEU A 1031 35.82 -18.39 -12.77
CA LEU A 1031 34.79 -18.62 -11.75
C LEU A 1031 33.87 -19.79 -12.07
N TYR A 1032 33.24 -20.35 -11.05
CA TYR A 1032 32.25 -21.42 -11.18
C TYR A 1032 30.85 -20.84 -11.06
N ILE A 1033 29.98 -21.15 -12.02
CA ILE A 1033 28.55 -20.82 -11.98
C ILE A 1033 27.79 -22.11 -11.74
N ILE A 1034 27.14 -22.22 -10.59
CA ILE A 1034 26.10 -23.22 -10.39
C ILE A 1034 24.80 -22.63 -10.93
N VAL A 1035 24.11 -23.41 -11.76
CA VAL A 1035 22.74 -23.13 -12.16
C VAL A 1035 21.88 -24.32 -11.76
N SER A 1036 20.78 -24.07 -11.07
CA SER A 1036 19.80 -25.09 -10.65
C SER A 1036 18.65 -25.15 -11.63
N PHE A 1037 18.33 -26.37 -12.05
CA PHE A 1037 17.24 -26.69 -12.95
C PHE A 1037 16.04 -27.25 -12.11
N LEU A 1038 14.76 -27.24 -12.58
CA LEU A 1038 13.55 -27.67 -11.82
C LEU A 1038 12.32 -27.89 -12.74
N PRO A 1039 11.73 -29.06 -12.89
CA PRO A 1039 10.84 -29.35 -13.98
C PRO A 1039 9.36 -29.17 -13.67
N VAL A 1040 8.56 -29.23 -14.72
CA VAL A 1040 7.19 -28.71 -14.80
C VAL A 1040 6.53 -29.05 -16.16
N PRO A 1041 5.26 -28.76 -16.45
CA PRO A 1041 4.50 -29.43 -17.50
C PRO A 1041 3.87 -28.45 -18.51
N ASP A 1042 3.87 -28.79 -19.82
CA ASP A 1042 3.32 -27.90 -20.88
C ASP A 1042 1.83 -27.69 -20.80
N GLY A 1043 1.09 -28.61 -20.20
CA GLY A 1043 -0.34 -28.58 -20.35
C GLY A 1043 -0.86 -29.32 -21.59
N HIS A 1044 -0.07 -30.24 -22.14
CA HIS A 1044 -0.59 -31.40 -22.89
C HIS A 1044 -0.52 -32.68 -22.06
N GLY A 1045 -0.56 -32.56 -20.73
CA GLY A 1045 -0.30 -33.66 -19.79
C GLY A 1045 1.18 -33.88 -19.49
N GLY A 1046 2.04 -32.91 -19.83
CA GLY A 1046 3.49 -33.05 -19.76
C GLY A 1046 4.18 -32.83 -18.41
N MET A 1047 5.49 -32.54 -18.51
CA MET A 1047 6.69 -32.67 -17.68
C MET A 1047 8.06 -32.17 -18.39
N VAL A 1048 8.98 -31.26 -17.94
CA VAL A 1048 10.46 -31.03 -18.33
C VAL A 1048 11.15 -29.83 -17.53
N ASP A 1049 12.48 -29.58 -17.58
CA ASP A 1049 13.42 -29.10 -16.49
C ASP A 1049 13.96 -27.63 -16.28
N ARG A 1050 13.34 -26.76 -15.46
CA ARG A 1050 13.56 -25.29 -15.39
C ARG A 1050 14.82 -24.61 -14.82
N ALA A 1051 15.39 -23.63 -15.53
CA ALA A 1051 16.42 -22.70 -15.01
C ALA A 1051 15.96 -21.77 -13.88
N ILE A 1052 16.18 -22.15 -12.62
CA ILE A 1052 15.64 -21.44 -11.45
C ILE A 1052 16.57 -20.45 -10.80
N GLU A 1053 17.79 -20.87 -10.54
CA GLU A 1053 18.69 -20.14 -9.65
C GLU A 1053 20.09 -20.26 -10.22
N PHE A 1054 20.77 -19.13 -10.29
CA PHE A 1054 22.11 -18.96 -10.82
C PHE A 1054 22.90 -18.39 -9.66
N PHE A 1055 23.99 -19.04 -9.27
CA PHE A 1055 24.78 -18.63 -8.12
C PHE A 1055 26.23 -19.07 -8.26
N MET A 1056 27.11 -18.23 -7.71
CA MET A 1056 28.54 -18.50 -7.63
C MET A 1056 28.84 -19.11 -6.24
N PRO A 1057 29.55 -20.24 -6.15
CA PRO A 1057 29.91 -20.84 -4.86
C PRO A 1057 30.72 -19.89 -3.95
N VAL A 1058 30.35 -19.87 -2.66
CA VAL A 1058 31.09 -19.15 -1.61
C VAL A 1058 32.47 -19.79 -1.44
N GLY A 1059 33.53 -18.96 -1.40
CA GLY A 1059 34.92 -19.42 -1.23
C GLY A 1059 35.88 -19.02 -2.36
N GLN A 1060 35.37 -18.51 -3.49
CA GLN A 1060 36.17 -17.80 -4.50
C GLN A 1060 36.40 -16.34 -4.03
N SER A 1061 37.50 -15.69 -4.43
CA SER A 1061 37.87 -14.34 -3.96
C SER A 1061 38.30 -13.39 -5.09
N GLY A 1062 37.86 -12.12 -5.02
CA GLY A 1062 38.22 -11.06 -5.97
C GLY A 1062 37.20 -9.90 -5.99
N GLU A 1063 37.61 -8.69 -6.40
CA GLU A 1063 36.77 -7.47 -6.31
C GLU A 1063 35.46 -7.53 -7.10
N SER A 1064 35.44 -8.15 -8.29
CA SER A 1064 34.24 -8.18 -9.13
C SER A 1064 33.09 -9.03 -8.56
N GLN A 1065 33.30 -9.78 -7.47
CA GLN A 1065 32.30 -10.70 -6.94
C GLN A 1065 30.99 -10.08 -6.47
N GLN A 1066 30.98 -8.86 -5.93
CA GLN A 1066 29.74 -8.28 -5.38
C GLN A 1066 28.72 -8.00 -6.48
N TRP A 1067 29.16 -7.44 -7.61
CA TRP A 1067 28.28 -7.20 -8.75
C TRP A 1067 28.01 -8.49 -9.54
N ILE A 1068 28.94 -9.45 -9.62
CA ILE A 1068 28.67 -10.78 -10.21
C ILE A 1068 27.59 -11.50 -9.40
N THR A 1069 27.71 -11.54 -8.08
CA THR A 1069 26.71 -12.14 -7.18
C THR A 1069 25.38 -11.41 -7.30
N SER A 1070 25.39 -10.07 -7.39
CA SER A 1070 24.19 -9.28 -7.64
C SER A 1070 23.61 -9.54 -9.04
N SER A 1071 24.43 -9.86 -10.03
CA SER A 1071 24.02 -10.26 -11.39
C SER A 1071 23.56 -11.72 -11.49
N MET A 1072 23.89 -12.55 -10.50
CA MET A 1072 23.39 -13.93 -10.36
C MET A 1072 22.12 -13.99 -9.49
N ARG A 1073 22.00 -13.10 -8.48
CA ARG A 1073 20.74 -12.77 -7.78
C ARG A 1073 19.79 -11.98 -8.65
N LEU A 1074 20.32 -11.24 -9.63
CA LEU A 1074 19.64 -11.04 -10.89
C LEU A 1074 19.46 -12.43 -11.50
N LEU A 1075 20.33 -13.01 -12.33
CA LEU A 1075 20.13 -14.22 -13.18
C LEU A 1075 19.35 -15.47 -12.64
N SER A 1076 19.05 -15.58 -11.35
CA SER A 1076 17.96 -16.34 -10.70
C SER A 1076 16.52 -15.79 -10.79
N LEU A 1077 16.25 -14.49 -10.80
CA LEU A 1077 15.01 -13.82 -10.32
C LEU A 1077 14.06 -13.33 -11.43
N ALA A 1078 14.41 -12.28 -12.18
CA ALA A 1078 14.73 -12.14 -13.69
C ALA A 1078 14.21 -13.62 -14.15
N ALA A 1079 14.80 -14.79 -13.79
CA ALA A 1079 14.51 -16.16 -14.26
C ALA A 1079 13.56 -17.02 -13.40
N ARG A 1080 13.24 -16.57 -12.18
CA ARG A 1080 12.15 -16.97 -11.30
C ARG A 1080 10.83 -16.42 -11.78
N GLY A 1081 10.80 -15.38 -12.60
CA GLY A 1081 9.53 -14.78 -12.94
C GLY A 1081 9.40 -13.98 -14.24
N GLY A 1082 10.44 -13.80 -15.05
CA GLY A 1082 10.17 -13.48 -16.44
C GLY A 1082 11.25 -13.51 -17.57
N PHE A 1083 12.57 -13.47 -17.38
CA PHE A 1083 13.45 -13.08 -18.49
C PHE A 1083 14.86 -13.59 -18.43
N LEU A 1084 15.01 -14.90 -18.41
CA LEU A 1084 16.31 -15.45 -18.75
C LEU A 1084 16.70 -15.14 -20.21
N GLU A 1085 15.75 -15.20 -21.15
CA GLU A 1085 15.89 -14.71 -22.54
C GLU A 1085 15.21 -13.35 -22.82
N ARG A 1086 14.80 -12.59 -21.79
CA ARG A 1086 14.87 -11.10 -21.78
C ARG A 1086 15.98 -10.44 -20.93
N ALA A 1087 16.96 -11.13 -20.32
CA ALA A 1087 18.07 -10.41 -19.63
C ALA A 1087 19.52 -10.85 -19.92
N LEU A 1088 19.82 -12.11 -20.26
CA LEU A 1088 21.21 -12.52 -20.59
C LEU A 1088 21.83 -11.79 -21.80
N SER A 1089 21.05 -11.01 -22.54
CA SER A 1089 21.52 -10.13 -23.59
C SER A 1089 21.19 -8.67 -23.33
N ASP A 1090 20.47 -8.34 -22.26
CA ASP A 1090 20.45 -6.96 -21.74
C ASP A 1090 21.81 -6.70 -21.08
N MET A 1091 22.27 -7.68 -20.31
CA MET A 1091 23.67 -7.86 -19.91
C MET A 1091 24.65 -7.91 -21.10
N ARG A 1092 24.21 -8.28 -22.32
CA ARG A 1092 25.00 -8.14 -23.56
C ARG A 1092 24.74 -6.84 -24.34
N LYS A 1093 23.77 -5.98 -23.96
CA LYS A 1093 23.68 -4.60 -24.51
C LYS A 1093 24.81 -3.72 -24.04
N VAL A 1094 25.38 -4.04 -22.87
CA VAL A 1094 26.64 -3.46 -22.37
C VAL A 1094 27.80 -3.63 -23.38
N ALA A 1095 27.66 -4.53 -24.36
CA ALA A 1095 28.58 -4.67 -25.49
C ALA A 1095 28.44 -3.57 -26.58
N TRP A 1096 27.37 -2.77 -26.56
CA TRP A 1096 27.20 -1.66 -27.51
C TRP A 1096 28.11 -0.47 -27.13
N ASP A 1097 28.19 -0.17 -25.83
CA ASP A 1097 29.05 0.92 -25.31
C ASP A 1097 30.52 0.50 -25.13
N ARG A 1098 30.80 -0.81 -25.04
CA ARG A 1098 32.14 -1.35 -24.74
C ARG A 1098 32.75 -2.27 -25.82
N GLY A 1099 31.99 -2.64 -26.84
CA GLY A 1099 32.44 -3.52 -27.93
C GLY A 1099 31.97 -4.98 -27.79
N PRO A 1100 32.06 -5.77 -28.89
CA PRO A 1100 31.36 -7.05 -29.02
C PRO A 1100 31.84 -8.14 -28.06
N VAL A 1101 30.94 -9.06 -27.72
CA VAL A 1101 31.19 -10.16 -26.80
C VAL A 1101 31.98 -11.27 -27.51
N ARG A 1102 33.22 -11.51 -27.08
CA ARG A 1102 34.15 -12.49 -27.67
C ARG A 1102 34.59 -13.53 -26.64
N LEU A 1103 33.75 -14.52 -26.33
CA LEU A 1103 34.11 -15.57 -25.36
C LEU A 1103 34.75 -16.78 -26.05
N GLY A 1104 35.93 -17.19 -25.60
CA GLY A 1104 36.64 -18.37 -26.09
C GLY A 1104 38.04 -18.03 -26.63
N HIS A 1105 38.43 -18.69 -27.72
CA HIS A 1105 39.71 -18.51 -28.39
C HIS A 1105 39.53 -18.22 -29.88
N HIS A 1106 40.45 -17.46 -30.46
CA HIS A 1106 40.61 -17.30 -31.91
C HIS A 1106 41.72 -18.26 -32.38
N ALA A 1107 41.51 -18.95 -33.50
CA ALA A 1107 42.57 -19.70 -34.16
C ALA A 1107 43.33 -18.77 -35.12
N LYS A 1108 44.66 -18.72 -34.98
CA LYS A 1108 45.55 -18.20 -36.03
C LYS A 1108 45.60 -19.17 -37.21
N ASP A 1109 46.04 -18.70 -38.37
CA ASP A 1109 46.26 -19.53 -39.57
C ASP A 1109 47.29 -20.65 -39.36
N ASP A 1110 48.18 -20.49 -38.36
CA ASP A 1110 49.14 -21.52 -37.91
C ASP A 1110 48.54 -22.57 -36.95
N GLY A 1111 47.23 -22.48 -36.66
CA GLY A 1111 46.49 -23.35 -35.73
C GLY A 1111 46.57 -22.94 -34.26
N THR A 1112 47.36 -21.91 -33.90
CA THR A 1112 47.51 -21.48 -32.50
C THR A 1112 46.24 -20.81 -31.99
N LEU A 1113 45.66 -21.37 -30.93
CA LEU A 1113 44.54 -20.78 -30.20
C LEU A 1113 45.03 -19.65 -29.27
N VAL A 1114 44.60 -18.42 -29.53
CA VAL A 1114 44.83 -17.25 -28.67
C VAL A 1114 43.54 -16.86 -27.96
N PRO A 1115 43.58 -16.44 -26.67
CA PRO A 1115 42.37 -16.09 -25.93
C PRO A 1115 41.72 -14.82 -26.48
N MET A 1116 40.40 -14.78 -26.38
CA MET A 1116 39.58 -13.62 -26.71
C MET A 1116 39.32 -12.77 -25.46
N TRP A 1117 39.46 -11.45 -25.60
CA TRP A 1117 39.45 -10.50 -24.50
C TRP A 1117 38.15 -9.68 -24.46
N HIS A 1118 37.65 -9.43 -23.25
CA HIS A 1118 36.40 -8.73 -22.96
C HIS A 1118 36.62 -7.46 -22.14
N ASP A 1119 35.83 -6.42 -22.46
CA ASP A 1119 35.77 -5.14 -21.72
C ASP A 1119 34.52 -5.02 -20.83
N SER A 1120 33.73 -6.10 -20.78
CA SER A 1120 32.53 -6.25 -19.98
C SER A 1120 32.42 -7.70 -19.49
N GLU A 1121 32.82 -7.95 -18.24
CA GLU A 1121 32.62 -9.23 -17.56
C GLU A 1121 31.12 -9.59 -17.53
N VAL A 1122 30.24 -8.60 -17.32
CA VAL A 1122 28.75 -8.74 -17.38
C VAL A 1122 28.31 -9.43 -18.67
N ALA A 1123 28.81 -8.96 -19.82
CA ALA A 1123 28.43 -9.49 -21.13
C ALA A 1123 29.10 -10.84 -21.44
N ALA A 1124 30.33 -11.05 -20.97
CA ALA A 1124 31.05 -12.33 -21.05
C ALA A 1124 30.29 -13.45 -20.32
N LEU A 1125 29.96 -13.21 -19.05
CA LEU A 1125 29.21 -14.13 -18.20
C LEU A 1125 27.82 -14.41 -18.76
N ALA A 1126 27.11 -13.39 -19.22
CA ALA A 1126 25.78 -13.58 -19.74
C ALA A 1126 25.77 -14.38 -21.08
N TYR A 1127 26.83 -14.30 -21.88
CA TYR A 1127 27.03 -15.20 -23.02
C TYR A 1127 27.43 -16.62 -22.60
N ALA A 1128 28.33 -16.78 -21.62
CA ALA A 1128 28.70 -18.09 -21.05
C ALA A 1128 27.47 -18.83 -20.52
N ILE A 1129 26.62 -18.14 -19.75
CA ILE A 1129 25.38 -18.67 -19.18
C ILE A 1129 24.34 -18.98 -20.28
N GLN A 1130 24.28 -18.19 -21.36
CA GLN A 1130 23.48 -18.57 -22.52
C GLN A 1130 24.00 -19.87 -23.17
N GLN A 1131 25.32 -20.05 -23.28
CA GLN A 1131 25.93 -21.29 -23.79
C GLN A 1131 25.73 -22.50 -22.86
N ILE A 1132 25.66 -22.29 -21.53
CA ILE A 1132 25.26 -23.29 -20.53
C ILE A 1132 23.83 -23.78 -20.80
N LEU A 1133 22.88 -22.84 -20.96
CA LEU A 1133 21.45 -23.11 -21.16
C LEU A 1133 21.11 -23.71 -22.54
N THR A 1134 21.91 -23.41 -23.56
CA THR A 1134 21.75 -24.00 -24.90
C THR A 1134 22.28 -25.43 -24.94
N ARG A 1135 23.50 -25.69 -24.44
CA ARG A 1135 24.21 -26.97 -24.68
C ARG A 1135 23.46 -28.24 -24.23
N ARG A 1136 22.63 -28.16 -23.20
CA ARG A 1136 21.88 -29.33 -22.69
C ARG A 1136 20.48 -29.50 -23.32
N ARG A 1137 19.91 -28.50 -24.01
CA ARG A 1137 18.72 -28.74 -24.85
C ARG A 1137 18.92 -29.85 -25.88
N GLY A 1138 20.17 -30.07 -26.29
CA GLY A 1138 20.54 -31.12 -27.23
C GLY A 1138 20.92 -32.48 -26.61
N ALA A 1139 20.76 -32.72 -25.29
CA ALA A 1139 21.32 -33.92 -24.66
C ALA A 1139 20.48 -34.49 -23.50
N ALA A 1140 19.48 -35.32 -23.82
CA ALA A 1140 18.66 -36.04 -22.84
C ALA A 1140 19.38 -37.25 -22.20
N ARG A 1141 20.51 -37.02 -21.50
CA ARG A 1141 21.13 -37.99 -20.57
C ARG A 1141 21.95 -37.28 -19.50
N GLN A 1142 22.06 -37.93 -18.33
CA GLN A 1142 23.09 -37.56 -17.35
C GLN A 1142 24.46 -37.80 -17.95
N GLN A 1143 25.37 -36.84 -17.78
CA GLN A 1143 26.78 -37.01 -18.04
C GLN A 1143 27.47 -37.07 -16.67
N GLU A 1144 28.15 -38.16 -16.38
CA GLU A 1144 29.00 -38.24 -15.18
C GLU A 1144 30.13 -37.21 -15.30
N LEU A 1145 30.59 -36.68 -14.16
CA LEU A 1145 31.64 -35.67 -14.10
C LEU A 1145 32.97 -36.24 -14.64
N PRO A 1146 33.49 -35.76 -15.78
CA PRO A 1146 34.84 -36.12 -16.23
C PRO A 1146 35.82 -35.30 -15.38
N LEU A 1147 36.44 -35.94 -14.39
CA LEU A 1147 37.53 -35.37 -13.59
C LEU A 1147 38.87 -35.53 -14.33
N GLU A 1148 39.01 -34.83 -15.45
CA GLU A 1148 40.29 -34.69 -16.16
C GLU A 1148 40.42 -33.27 -16.74
N GLU A 1149 41.52 -32.58 -16.42
CA GLU A 1149 41.81 -31.25 -16.96
C GLU A 1149 42.62 -31.36 -18.26
N PRO A 1150 42.23 -30.66 -19.35
CA PRO A 1150 43.09 -30.50 -20.52
C PRO A 1150 44.36 -29.70 -20.15
N GLU A 1151 45.51 -30.08 -20.71
CA GLU A 1151 46.77 -29.35 -20.50
C GLU A 1151 46.66 -27.86 -20.85
N ALA A 1152 47.33 -27.02 -20.07
CA ALA A 1152 47.34 -25.58 -20.28
C ALA A 1152 48.02 -25.21 -21.63
N PRO A 1153 47.44 -24.31 -22.45
CA PRO A 1153 48.08 -23.83 -23.66
C PRO A 1153 49.48 -23.24 -23.39
N ARG A 1154 50.40 -23.44 -24.35
CA ARG A 1154 51.76 -22.89 -24.28
C ARG A 1154 51.74 -21.38 -24.03
N SER A 1155 52.70 -20.90 -23.22
CA SER A 1155 52.79 -19.51 -22.76
C SER A 1155 52.68 -18.49 -23.89
N LEU A 1156 51.64 -17.66 -23.82
CA LEU A 1156 51.43 -16.54 -24.75
C LEU A 1156 52.57 -15.51 -24.59
N PRO A 1157 52.99 -14.84 -25.68
CA PRO A 1157 53.95 -13.74 -25.59
C PRO A 1157 53.35 -12.59 -24.75
N PRO A 1158 54.19 -11.82 -24.02
CA PRO A 1158 53.70 -10.70 -23.22
C PRO A 1158 53.04 -9.63 -24.11
N ALA A 1159 51.90 -9.11 -23.67
CA ALA A 1159 51.20 -8.04 -24.37
C ALA A 1159 51.98 -6.72 -24.27
N MET A 1160 52.34 -6.12 -25.41
CA MET A 1160 52.76 -4.73 -25.45
C MET A 1160 51.52 -3.86 -25.43
N ALA A 1161 51.45 -2.90 -24.50
CA ALA A 1161 50.30 -2.01 -24.39
C ALA A 1161 50.09 -1.19 -25.67
N GLY A 1162 48.89 -1.24 -26.23
CA GLY A 1162 48.55 -0.61 -27.51
C GLY A 1162 47.06 -0.33 -27.68
N LYS A 1163 46.65 0.01 -28.90
CA LYS A 1163 45.24 0.21 -29.23
C LYS A 1163 44.46 -1.11 -29.14
N LYS A 1164 43.14 -1.01 -29.05
CA LYS A 1164 42.22 -2.14 -28.99
C LYS A 1164 42.19 -2.92 -30.31
N CYS A 1165 42.41 -4.24 -30.23
CA CYS A 1165 42.30 -5.13 -31.39
C CYS A 1165 40.82 -5.31 -31.81
N TRP A 1166 40.53 -5.11 -33.09
CA TRP A 1166 39.22 -5.36 -33.69
C TRP A 1166 38.88 -6.86 -33.70
N GLU A 1167 39.88 -7.73 -33.79
CA GLU A 1167 39.73 -9.18 -33.85
C GLU A 1167 39.63 -9.78 -32.44
N CYS A 1168 40.73 -9.80 -31.66
CA CYS A 1168 40.75 -10.47 -30.34
C CYS A 1168 40.33 -9.61 -29.14
N GLY A 1169 40.12 -8.30 -29.31
CA GLY A 1169 39.73 -7.39 -28.21
C GLY A 1169 40.87 -6.90 -27.29
N ALA A 1170 42.05 -7.53 -27.30
CA ALA A 1170 43.17 -7.12 -26.45
C ALA A 1170 43.65 -5.69 -26.76
N HIS A 1171 44.03 -4.92 -25.73
CA HIS A 1171 44.68 -3.61 -25.88
C HIS A 1171 46.17 -3.75 -26.25
N ALA A 1172 46.42 -4.37 -27.42
CA ALA A 1172 47.75 -4.83 -27.86
C ALA A 1172 48.07 -4.54 -29.34
N VAL A 1173 47.37 -3.59 -29.98
CA VAL A 1173 47.68 -3.14 -31.35
C VAL A 1173 48.74 -2.03 -31.31
N ILE A 1174 49.89 -2.31 -31.91
CA ILE A 1174 50.99 -1.37 -32.12
C ILE A 1174 51.13 -1.04 -33.61
N ARG A 1175 51.87 0.02 -33.96
CA ARG A 1175 52.30 0.24 -35.35
C ARG A 1175 53.59 -0.54 -35.59
N LYS A 1176 53.61 -1.43 -36.57
CA LYS A 1176 54.76 -2.26 -36.95
C LYS A 1176 54.88 -2.30 -38.47
N ASP A 1177 56.07 -2.00 -38.99
CA ASP A 1177 56.38 -2.07 -40.43
C ASP A 1177 55.40 -1.27 -41.32
N GLY A 1178 54.90 -0.12 -40.80
CA GLY A 1178 53.89 0.74 -41.44
C GLY A 1178 52.43 0.33 -41.20
N CYS A 1179 52.17 -0.87 -40.71
CA CYS A 1179 50.82 -1.40 -40.48
C CYS A 1179 50.42 -1.39 -38.99
N ASP A 1180 49.12 -1.36 -38.71
CA ASP A 1180 48.61 -1.74 -37.39
C ASP A 1180 48.77 -3.26 -37.19
N TYR A 1181 49.36 -3.70 -36.08
CA TYR A 1181 49.63 -5.11 -35.78
C TYR A 1181 49.30 -5.45 -34.33
N CYS A 1182 48.48 -6.49 -34.09
CA CYS A 1182 48.17 -6.98 -32.74
C CYS A 1182 49.22 -7.96 -32.22
N THR A 1183 49.94 -7.62 -31.14
CA THR A 1183 50.99 -8.51 -30.58
C THR A 1183 50.44 -9.76 -29.86
N GLN A 1184 49.12 -9.87 -29.69
CA GLN A 1184 48.46 -11.07 -29.15
C GLN A 1184 48.00 -12.00 -30.28
N CYS A 1185 46.99 -11.59 -31.07
CA CYS A 1185 46.41 -12.44 -32.10
C CYS A 1185 47.10 -12.39 -33.47
N GLY A 1186 48.02 -11.46 -33.70
CA GLY A 1186 48.71 -11.31 -34.98
C GLY A 1186 47.96 -10.52 -36.06
N ALA A 1187 46.71 -10.09 -35.77
CA ALA A 1187 45.88 -9.34 -36.71
C ALA A 1187 46.60 -8.13 -37.32
N LEU A 1188 46.58 -8.03 -38.65
CA LEU A 1188 47.08 -6.90 -39.43
C LEU A 1188 45.92 -5.98 -39.84
N GLY A 1189 46.08 -4.68 -39.58
CA GLY A 1189 45.06 -3.65 -39.77
C GLY A 1189 45.46 -2.64 -40.83
N SER A 1190 45.25 -1.34 -40.56
CA SER A 1190 45.54 -0.30 -41.56
C SER A 1190 47.05 -0.16 -41.79
N CYS A 1191 47.49 -0.30 -43.04
CA CYS A 1191 48.83 0.05 -43.48
C CYS A 1191 48.81 1.47 -44.09
N GLY A 1192 49.83 2.27 -43.78
CA GLY A 1192 50.01 3.64 -44.27
C GLY A 1192 51.28 4.26 -43.73
#